data_AF-A0A8C3NQF6-F1
#
_entry.id   AF-A0A8C3NQF6-F1
#
_cell.length_a   1.000
_cell.length_b   1.000
_cell.length_c   1.000
_cell.angle_alpha   90.00
_cell.angle_beta   90.00
_cell.angle_gamma   90.00
#
_symmetry.space_group_name_H-M   'P 1'
#
loop_
_entity.id
_entity.type
_entity.pdbx_description
1 polymer ?
#
loop_
_entity_poly.entity_id
_entity_poly.type
_entity_poly.pdbx_seq_one_letter_code
_entity_poly.pdbx_strand_id
1 'polypeptide(L)'
;MSPEWISGFCAPREAGAGRGGLVHERRGRRSLPGLPGAAGPGPALPAPPLRGLRRPPRGLADRPLRARPGAGCGLRADGLRRAVPGPRGSPGQVGSAAAPRAGADLEGQRQPGAPPRGHLHWDPAQRVQPPRGAVLGPALHRPPRGGRGRPRAQRGRRGHGLPAGSGHAGPAVPHQPHPHDHGLRLPLRERPPVVQEPGQAHCPRQRPASQRQPRPRPVLHPSCYLRELHRANLTWPLKTDDFFPYSDGPHQFWTGYFSSRPAFKGYERLSSGFLQICSQLETLAGPSVRDGPYGPGDSSVLREAVAVAQHHDAVAGTERQHVADDYARQLAKGWDSCQVLVANALSLLGGTKEPLVFCNALNISVCPLSEATAHFTVILYNPLAWDVTWPVRLPVRATSYAVTDPQGRPVASQVVPVSGVTRRLRGGAGGAPGELLFQAWAPPLGFSTFEVKQLSPGNAGDTPRWPLGTPRWPSGDPEPQIENEHLRVRFDPITGHLLEIQNLAKGISLPVFQSFYWYNASSGDRLSPQASGAYIFRPDAPTPIPVAKRAATHLLKTALVQELRQNFPEWCSQVLRLRPGQPYLELEWTVGPIPVGDGTGKEVISRFETPLRTAGRFYTDSNGRQVLERRRDYRPTWNLTQSEPVAGNYYPVNTRIFIKDRKVQLTVLTDRCQGGSSLQDGSLELMVHRRLLHDDKRGLEEALDEPGADGRGLVVRGRHLVLLDTVEASPEQHRPRAQEMVTPPTVVLAPGTGPHLRQVSGLRRALPPNVHLLSLEPRGAGAVLLRLEHLYQVGESQSGSRAATVDLTTLFSAFTVTSVQEMALGGDIPLPAVSRLLWNTPTGTPRGRRGARPDPRRVRLQPMEIRTFLASVRYRGLGEGPGGP
;
A
#
# COMPACT_ATOMS: atom_id res chain seq x y z
N MET A 1 15.74 19.55 -31.49
CA MET A 1 14.34 19.68 -31.96
C MET A 1 13.49 19.93 -30.73
N SER A 2 12.62 20.94 -30.75
CA SER A 2 11.80 21.32 -29.58
C SER A 2 10.41 20.69 -29.69
N PRO A 3 9.87 20.09 -28.62
CA PRO A 3 8.48 19.64 -28.59
C PRO A 3 7.55 20.77 -28.12
N GLU A 4 7.06 21.57 -29.07
CA GLU A 4 5.75 22.22 -28.90
C GLU A 4 4.64 21.20 -29.21
N TRP A 5 3.39 21.55 -28.88
CA TRP A 5 2.16 20.79 -29.13
C TRP A 5 1.94 19.54 -28.25
N ILE A 6 1.24 19.75 -27.13
CA ILE A 6 -0.18 19.32 -26.99
C ILE A 6 -0.89 20.41 -26.17
N SER A 7 -2.00 20.94 -26.68
CA SER A 7 -2.92 21.80 -25.93
C SER A 7 -4.31 21.77 -26.57
N GLY A 8 -5.34 21.94 -25.74
CA GLY A 8 -6.74 22.04 -26.18
C GLY A 8 -7.56 20.76 -26.00
N PHE A 9 -8.27 20.65 -24.86
CA PHE A 9 -9.74 20.65 -24.84
C PHE A 9 -10.28 20.69 -23.40
N CYS A 10 -10.42 21.91 -22.84
CA CYS A 10 -11.43 22.23 -21.82
C CYS A 10 -11.43 23.75 -21.56
N ALA A 11 -12.55 24.43 -21.80
CA ALA A 11 -12.72 25.85 -21.48
C ALA A 11 -14.22 26.19 -21.30
N PRO A 12 -14.69 26.48 -20.07
CA PRO A 12 -15.96 27.18 -19.87
C PRO A 12 -15.80 28.67 -20.17
N ARG A 13 -16.92 29.36 -20.46
CA ARG A 13 -16.94 30.80 -20.78
C ARG A 13 -16.81 31.66 -19.52
N GLU A 14 -16.07 32.76 -19.62
CA GLU A 14 -16.16 33.89 -18.70
C GLU A 14 -17.09 35.01 -19.22
N ALA A 15 -17.77 35.65 -18.28
CA ALA A 15 -18.03 37.09 -18.20
C ALA A 15 -17.94 37.43 -16.70
N GLY A 16 -17.28 38.47 -16.20
CA GLY A 16 -17.04 39.80 -16.76
C GLY A 16 -18.17 40.74 -16.30
N ALA A 17 -17.94 41.87 -15.62
CA ALA A 17 -16.73 42.46 -15.03
C ALA A 17 -17.14 43.54 -13.99
N GLY A 18 -16.25 43.97 -13.08
CA GLY A 18 -16.54 45.08 -12.14
C GLY A 18 -15.34 45.58 -11.32
N ARG A 19 -15.28 46.88 -11.03
CA ARG A 19 -14.21 47.55 -10.25
C ARG A 19 -14.78 48.45 -9.16
N GLY A 20 -14.05 48.59 -8.05
CA GLY A 20 -14.29 49.55 -6.96
C GLY A 20 -14.63 48.87 -5.62
N GLY A 21 -14.34 49.45 -4.45
CA GLY A 21 -13.56 50.66 -4.19
C GLY A 21 -13.89 51.33 -2.84
N LEU A 22 -12.91 51.37 -1.93
CA LEU A 22 -12.81 52.26 -0.74
C LEU A 22 -13.87 52.19 0.40
N VAL A 23 -13.35 51.96 1.63
CA VAL A 23 -13.57 52.81 2.84
C VAL A 23 -14.86 52.71 3.70
N HIS A 24 -14.64 52.34 4.97
CA HIS A 24 -15.27 52.72 6.27
C HIS A 24 -16.79 52.58 6.64
N GLU A 25 -16.95 52.15 7.91
CA GLU A 25 -17.89 52.59 8.97
C GLU A 25 -19.36 52.08 9.12
N ARG A 26 -19.57 51.41 10.27
CA ARG A 26 -20.57 51.64 11.35
C ARG A 26 -22.10 51.62 11.14
N ARG A 27 -22.73 50.88 12.08
CA ARG A 27 -24.03 51.09 12.77
C ARG A 27 -25.34 50.92 11.97
N GLY A 28 -26.23 50.06 12.51
CA GLY A 28 -27.66 50.03 12.22
C GLY A 28 -28.41 49.06 13.13
N ARG A 29 -29.57 49.45 13.68
CA ARG A 29 -30.50 48.60 14.46
C ARG A 29 -31.88 48.62 13.80
N ARG A 30 -32.65 47.52 13.93
CA ARG A 30 -34.14 47.35 13.97
C ARG A 30 -34.63 46.21 13.05
N SER A 31 -35.81 45.59 13.23
CA SER A 31 -36.57 45.17 14.45
C SER A 31 -37.89 44.45 14.04
N LEU A 32 -38.02 43.13 14.31
CA LEU A 32 -39.31 42.37 14.41
C LEU A 32 -40.22 42.38 13.15
N PRO A 33 -41.41 41.72 13.11
CA PRO A 33 -42.08 40.75 14.04
C PRO A 33 -42.04 39.28 13.50
N GLY A 34 -42.62 38.23 14.12
CA GLY A 34 -43.32 38.09 15.41
C GLY A 34 -44.73 37.45 15.28
N LEU A 35 -45.00 36.30 15.94
CA LEU A 35 -46.30 35.61 16.19
C LEU A 35 -46.06 34.50 17.29
N PRO A 36 -47.07 33.78 17.85
CA PRO A 36 -47.14 33.60 19.32
C PRO A 36 -47.10 32.14 19.83
N GLY A 37 -47.24 31.98 21.15
CA GLY A 37 -47.59 30.72 21.84
C GLY A 37 -47.94 30.97 23.32
N ALA A 38 -48.47 29.98 24.05
CA ALA A 38 -48.55 29.97 25.52
C ALA A 38 -49.06 28.63 26.09
N ALA A 39 -48.35 28.06 27.08
CA ALA A 39 -48.89 27.35 28.26
C ALA A 39 -47.72 26.97 29.21
N GLY A 40 -47.89 27.14 30.53
CA GLY A 40 -46.94 26.76 31.59
C GLY A 40 -47.52 25.68 32.53
N PRO A 41 -47.00 25.47 33.77
CA PRO A 41 -46.13 26.36 34.57
C PRO A 41 -44.83 25.71 35.12
N GLY A 42 -44.03 26.51 35.87
CA GLY A 42 -42.83 26.09 36.64
C GLY A 42 -43.15 25.73 38.10
N PRO A 43 -42.26 25.96 39.12
CA PRO A 43 -41.01 26.76 39.17
C PRO A 43 -39.73 25.86 39.23
N ALA A 44 -38.51 26.20 39.72
CA ALA A 44 -37.96 27.33 40.50
C ALA A 44 -36.43 27.59 40.23
N LEU A 45 -35.73 28.21 41.19
CA LEU A 45 -34.33 28.75 41.21
C LEU A 45 -33.76 28.67 42.66
N PRO A 46 -32.47 29.00 43.02
CA PRO A 46 -31.56 29.99 42.40
C PRO A 46 -30.03 29.70 42.40
N ALA A 47 -29.23 30.68 41.94
CA ALA A 47 -27.77 30.79 42.14
C ALA A 47 -27.28 32.26 42.19
N PRO A 48 -26.34 32.63 43.07
CA PRO A 48 -25.47 33.82 42.90
C PRO A 48 -24.02 33.64 43.47
N PRO A 49 -23.11 34.64 43.48
CA PRO A 49 -22.76 35.65 42.47
C PRO A 49 -21.23 35.79 42.23
N LEU A 50 -20.81 36.74 41.37
CA LEU A 50 -19.41 37.20 41.16
C LEU A 50 -19.08 38.51 41.91
N ARG A 51 -17.79 38.73 42.22
CA ARG A 51 -17.18 40.07 42.45
C ARG A 51 -15.70 40.07 42.00
N GLY A 52 -15.15 41.26 41.71
CA GLY A 52 -13.75 41.47 41.32
C GLY A 52 -13.31 42.94 41.48
N LEU A 53 -12.00 43.23 41.31
CA LEU A 53 -11.39 44.55 41.48
C LEU A 53 -10.38 44.92 40.36
N ARG A 54 -9.80 46.13 40.40
CA ARG A 54 -9.26 46.89 39.23
C ARG A 54 -7.71 47.04 39.16
N ARG A 55 -7.24 47.50 37.99
CA ARG A 55 -5.84 47.83 37.54
C ARG A 55 -5.41 49.27 37.97
N PRO A 56 -4.32 49.94 37.45
CA PRO A 56 -3.07 49.57 36.70
C PRO A 56 -1.79 50.13 37.43
N PRO A 57 -0.83 50.98 36.93
CA PRO A 57 -0.12 51.16 35.63
C PRO A 57 1.45 51.41 35.66
N ARG A 58 2.15 51.16 34.52
CA ARG A 58 3.49 51.73 34.08
C ARG A 58 4.75 51.31 34.91
N GLY A 59 6.01 51.50 34.48
CA GLY A 59 6.60 52.23 33.32
C GLY A 59 7.94 51.64 32.77
N LEU A 60 8.86 52.48 32.27
CA LEU A 60 10.02 52.11 31.41
C LEU A 60 11.37 51.86 32.14
N ALA A 61 12.27 51.17 31.43
CA ALA A 61 13.74 51.08 31.45
C ALA A 61 14.60 51.89 32.45
N ASP A 62 15.72 51.30 32.94
CA ASP A 62 17.08 51.62 32.43
C ASP A 62 18.18 50.59 32.84
N ARG A 63 19.44 50.82 32.44
CA ARG A 63 20.70 50.09 32.76
C ARG A 63 21.52 50.88 33.81
N PRO A 64 22.42 50.25 34.61
CA PRO A 64 23.85 50.20 34.19
C PRO A 64 24.76 49.08 34.76
N LEU A 65 25.98 49.06 34.21
CA LEU A 65 27.34 48.76 34.73
C LEU A 65 27.54 48.49 36.26
N ARG A 66 28.58 47.77 36.76
CA ARG A 66 29.67 46.91 36.20
C ARG A 66 30.57 46.40 37.35
N ALA A 67 31.02 45.12 37.35
CA ALA A 67 32.15 44.66 38.18
C ALA A 67 32.90 43.45 37.58
N ARG A 68 34.23 43.40 37.80
CA ARG A 68 35.22 42.33 37.49
C ARG A 68 36.41 42.56 38.45
N PRO A 69 37.15 41.54 38.91
CA PRO A 69 38.10 40.76 38.09
C PRO A 69 37.96 39.23 38.32
N GLY A 70 38.78 38.33 37.76
CA GLY A 70 39.95 38.50 36.88
C GLY A 70 40.12 37.29 35.95
N ALA A 71 41.24 37.19 35.23
CA ALA A 71 41.47 36.14 34.24
C ALA A 71 42.92 35.58 34.31
N GLY A 72 43.10 34.35 33.84
CA GLY A 72 44.42 33.71 33.67
C GLY A 72 44.30 32.53 32.71
N CYS A 73 45.02 32.57 31.58
CA CYS A 73 45.04 31.51 30.57
C CYS A 73 46.42 30.84 30.52
N GLY A 74 46.48 29.58 30.11
CA GLY A 74 47.72 28.84 29.86
C GLY A 74 47.47 27.63 28.95
N LEU A 75 48.42 27.29 28.08
CA LEU A 75 48.26 26.31 27.00
C LEU A 75 49.38 25.26 26.99
N ARG A 76 49.01 24.02 26.59
CA ARG A 76 49.78 22.98 25.88
C ARG A 76 51.27 22.71 26.23
N ALA A 77 51.58 21.44 26.45
CA ALA A 77 52.80 20.80 25.95
C ALA A 77 52.57 19.27 25.73
N ASP A 78 53.37 18.65 24.85
CA ASP A 78 53.36 17.22 24.51
C ASP A 78 54.60 16.49 25.10
N GLY A 79 54.62 15.14 25.12
CA GLY A 79 55.86 14.40 24.82
C GLY A 79 56.46 13.37 25.83
N LEU A 80 56.28 12.08 25.49
CA LEU A 80 57.25 10.95 25.55
C LEU A 80 58.24 10.68 26.73
N ARG A 81 58.02 9.52 27.39
CA ARG A 81 58.93 8.34 27.60
C ARG A 81 60.17 8.34 28.55
N ARG A 82 60.37 7.13 29.15
CA ARG A 82 61.56 6.51 29.83
C ARG A 82 61.88 6.94 31.28
N ALA A 83 62.50 6.12 32.16
CA ALA A 83 62.55 4.63 32.32
C ALA A 83 63.36 4.17 33.59
N VAL A 84 62.85 3.17 34.35
CA VAL A 84 63.63 2.06 35.05
C VAL A 84 64.56 2.48 36.25
N PRO A 85 65.09 1.63 37.18
CA PRO A 85 64.87 0.20 37.57
C PRO A 85 64.47 -0.09 39.07
N GLY A 86 64.17 -1.36 39.41
CA GLY A 86 64.20 -1.93 40.79
C GLY A 86 63.82 -3.45 40.84
N PRO A 87 64.47 -4.37 41.62
CA PRO A 87 64.59 -5.78 41.18
C PRO A 87 64.38 -6.96 42.19
N ARG A 88 64.40 -8.20 41.64
CA ARG A 88 64.54 -9.58 42.23
C ARG A 88 63.22 -10.29 42.63
N GLY A 89 63.02 -11.61 42.42
CA GLY A 89 63.90 -12.68 41.88
C GLY A 89 63.14 -13.91 41.28
N SER A 90 63.83 -15.00 40.89
CA SER A 90 63.34 -16.19 40.12
C SER A 90 64.02 -17.50 40.65
N PRO A 91 64.09 -18.73 40.01
CA PRO A 91 63.88 -19.15 38.59
C PRO A 91 63.16 -20.53 38.28
N GLY A 92 62.96 -20.83 36.98
CA GLY A 92 62.44 -22.09 36.35
C GLY A 92 61.67 -21.84 35.02
N GLN A 93 61.81 -22.45 33.80
CA GLN A 93 62.60 -23.52 33.15
C GLN A 93 62.05 -24.98 33.19
N VAL A 94 61.94 -25.80 32.12
CA VAL A 94 62.28 -25.70 30.65
C VAL A 94 61.32 -26.51 29.71
N GLY A 95 60.93 -25.97 28.52
CA GLY A 95 60.68 -26.72 27.25
C GLY A 95 59.43 -27.62 27.07
N SER A 96 59.18 -28.30 25.93
CA SER A 96 59.45 -28.00 24.50
C SER A 96 58.78 -29.03 23.52
N ALA A 97 58.47 -28.59 22.28
CA ALA A 97 58.42 -29.35 21.01
C ALA A 97 57.27 -30.32 20.58
N ALA A 98 56.89 -30.13 19.30
CA ALA A 98 56.62 -31.12 18.23
C ALA A 98 55.31 -31.97 18.16
N ALA A 99 55.07 -32.47 16.94
CA ALA A 99 53.98 -33.37 16.52
C ALA A 99 54.57 -34.50 15.64
N PRO A 100 53.77 -35.53 15.29
CA PRO A 100 53.98 -36.21 14.00
C PRO A 100 52.69 -36.51 13.20
N ARG A 101 52.87 -37.09 12.00
CA ARG A 101 51.84 -37.66 11.10
C ARG A 101 52.11 -39.16 10.88
N ALA A 102 51.11 -39.90 10.38
CA ALA A 102 51.11 -40.60 9.07
C ALA A 102 50.65 -42.09 9.06
N GLY A 103 49.90 -42.43 8.01
CA GLY A 103 49.68 -43.78 7.46
C GLY A 103 48.62 -44.66 8.14
N ALA A 104 48.06 -45.70 7.48
CA ALA A 104 47.86 -45.98 6.05
C ALA A 104 46.91 -47.20 5.88
N ASP A 105 46.23 -47.32 4.73
CA ASP A 105 45.88 -48.56 3.98
C ASP A 105 44.56 -48.47 3.17
N LEU A 106 44.16 -49.56 2.49
CA LEU A 106 43.63 -49.55 1.11
C LEU A 106 42.35 -50.40 0.88
N GLU A 107 41.91 -50.38 -0.39
CA GLU A 107 40.83 -51.17 -1.03
C GLU A 107 39.36 -50.77 -0.70
N GLY A 108 38.40 -50.77 -1.65
CA GLY A 108 38.53 -50.77 -3.12
C GLY A 108 37.34 -51.38 -3.87
N GLN A 109 36.50 -50.60 -4.59
CA GLN A 109 35.63 -51.15 -5.66
C GLN A 109 35.05 -50.13 -6.68
N ARG A 110 35.27 -50.48 -7.96
CA ARG A 110 34.60 -50.19 -9.27
C ARG A 110 33.59 -49.03 -9.47
N GLN A 111 33.82 -48.30 -10.57
CA GLN A 111 32.91 -47.42 -11.37
C GLN A 111 31.85 -48.22 -12.19
N PRO A 112 30.91 -47.64 -12.99
CA PRO A 112 30.78 -46.27 -13.55
C PRO A 112 29.37 -45.61 -13.40
N GLY A 113 29.05 -44.40 -13.91
CA GLY A 113 29.85 -43.33 -14.55
C GLY A 113 28.94 -42.26 -15.21
N ALA A 114 29.46 -41.05 -15.48
CA ALA A 114 28.70 -39.95 -16.11
C ALA A 114 29.63 -38.99 -16.91
N PRO A 115 29.15 -38.32 -17.99
CA PRO A 115 30.01 -37.56 -18.91
C PRO A 115 30.42 -36.15 -18.39
N PRO A 116 31.52 -35.56 -18.91
CA PRO A 116 32.20 -34.43 -18.29
C PRO A 116 31.67 -33.04 -18.70
N ARG A 117 31.94 -32.04 -17.85
CA ARG A 117 31.92 -30.62 -18.22
C ARG A 117 33.32 -30.16 -18.63
N GLY A 118 33.46 -29.61 -19.83
CA GLY A 118 34.68 -28.91 -20.23
C GLY A 118 34.76 -27.52 -19.59
N HIS A 119 35.79 -27.29 -18.78
CA HIS A 119 36.25 -25.94 -18.43
C HIS A 119 37.37 -25.54 -19.39
N LEU A 120 37.39 -24.28 -19.83
CA LEU A 120 38.56 -23.65 -20.43
C LEU A 120 38.76 -22.27 -19.80
N HIS A 121 39.99 -22.01 -19.37
CA HIS A 121 40.45 -20.68 -18.99
C HIS A 121 40.66 -19.81 -20.24
N TRP A 122 40.66 -18.50 -20.03
CA TRP A 122 41.36 -17.57 -20.93
C TRP A 122 41.99 -16.45 -20.09
N ASP A 123 43.23 -16.10 -20.40
CA ASP A 123 44.05 -15.12 -19.69
C ASP A 123 44.54 -14.06 -20.71
N PRO A 124 44.68 -12.77 -20.37
CA PRO A 124 44.56 -11.71 -21.38
C PRO A 124 45.88 -11.13 -21.88
N ALA A 125 46.09 -11.14 -23.21
CA ALA A 125 46.76 -10.03 -23.91
C ALA A 125 46.68 -10.16 -25.44
N GLN A 126 46.17 -9.13 -26.12
CA GLN A 126 46.87 -8.54 -27.28
C GLN A 126 46.30 -7.15 -27.61
N ARG A 127 47.17 -6.23 -28.06
CA ARG A 127 46.80 -4.87 -28.47
C ARG A 127 46.55 -4.84 -29.98
N VAL A 128 45.47 -4.20 -30.41
CA VAL A 128 45.27 -3.78 -31.82
C VAL A 128 44.91 -2.29 -31.82
N GLN A 129 45.52 -1.52 -32.72
CA GLN A 129 45.27 -0.08 -32.85
C GLN A 129 44.08 0.19 -33.79
N PRO A 130 43.24 1.20 -33.54
CA PRO A 130 42.29 1.69 -34.53
C PRO A 130 43.00 2.59 -35.58
N PRO A 131 42.60 2.55 -36.86
CA PRO A 131 43.13 3.45 -37.87
C PRO A 131 42.65 4.90 -37.65
N ARG A 132 43.50 5.87 -38.02
CA ARG A 132 43.16 7.30 -38.05
C ARG A 132 42.45 7.66 -39.36
N GLY A 133 41.59 8.68 -39.33
CA GLY A 133 41.41 9.55 -40.50
C GLY A 133 39.99 9.98 -40.86
N ALA A 134 39.50 11.06 -40.23
CA ALA A 134 38.74 12.12 -40.90
C ALA A 134 38.62 13.34 -39.95
N VAL A 135 39.29 14.44 -40.25
CA VAL A 135 39.12 15.72 -39.55
C VAL A 135 38.58 16.75 -40.54
N LEU A 136 37.47 17.40 -40.19
CA LEU A 136 37.05 18.66 -40.79
C LEU A 136 36.64 19.62 -39.67
N GLY A 137 37.17 20.84 -39.73
CA GLY A 137 36.99 21.88 -38.73
C GLY A 137 35.73 22.75 -38.96
N PRO A 138 35.47 23.71 -38.05
CA PRO A 138 34.29 24.56 -38.10
C PRO A 138 34.44 25.73 -39.09
N ALA A 139 33.30 26.24 -39.59
CA ALA A 139 33.22 27.48 -40.35
C ALA A 139 32.25 28.47 -39.68
N LEU A 140 32.73 29.69 -39.42
CA LEU A 140 31.92 30.85 -39.04
C LEU A 140 31.39 31.54 -40.30
N HIS A 141 30.18 32.15 -40.25
CA HIS A 141 29.97 33.50 -40.79
C HIS A 141 28.63 34.16 -40.39
N ARG A 142 28.67 35.49 -40.34
CA ARG A 142 27.60 36.51 -40.29
C ARG A 142 28.01 37.62 -41.30
N PRO A 143 27.18 38.65 -41.61
CA PRO A 143 25.72 38.77 -41.70
C PRO A 143 25.33 39.25 -43.15
N PRO A 144 24.18 39.93 -43.40
CA PRO A 144 24.17 41.41 -43.40
C PRO A 144 22.87 42.06 -42.82
N ARG A 145 22.60 43.35 -43.13
CA ARG A 145 21.64 44.26 -42.44
C ARG A 145 20.57 44.91 -43.36
N GLY A 146 19.39 45.20 -42.78
CA GLY A 146 18.79 46.55 -42.76
C GLY A 146 17.66 46.92 -43.76
N GLY A 147 16.67 47.73 -43.33
CA GLY A 147 15.58 48.22 -44.21
C GLY A 147 14.43 49.05 -43.59
N ARG A 148 14.70 50.28 -43.10
CA ARG A 148 13.82 51.50 -43.00
C ARG A 148 12.28 51.43 -42.77
N GLY A 149 11.72 52.30 -41.90
CA GLY A 149 10.40 52.94 -42.14
C GLY A 149 9.40 53.14 -40.96
N ARG A 150 8.84 54.36 -40.83
CA ARG A 150 7.62 54.79 -40.08
C ARG A 150 6.91 55.87 -40.99
N PRO A 151 5.79 56.60 -40.66
CA PRO A 151 4.88 56.61 -39.48
C PRO A 151 3.34 56.82 -39.74
N ARG A 152 2.53 56.77 -38.65
CA ARG A 152 1.28 57.55 -38.29
C ARG A 152 0.28 58.11 -39.35
N ALA A 153 -1.02 57.80 -39.17
CA ALA A 153 -2.19 58.73 -39.09
C ALA A 153 -3.44 57.93 -38.55
N GLN A 154 -4.20 58.28 -37.51
CA GLN A 154 -5.14 59.40 -37.20
C GLN A 154 -6.65 59.17 -37.54
N ARG A 155 -7.47 59.04 -36.47
CA ARG A 155 -8.86 59.52 -36.21
C ARG A 155 -10.04 59.25 -37.19
N GLY A 156 -11.16 58.78 -36.63
CA GLY A 156 -12.53 58.94 -37.17
C GLY A 156 -13.63 58.50 -36.17
N ARG A 157 -14.71 59.27 -36.00
CA ARG A 157 -15.87 58.99 -35.10
C ARG A 157 -17.19 59.34 -35.80
N ARG A 158 -18.27 58.57 -35.53
CA ARG A 158 -19.73 58.90 -35.41
C ARG A 158 -20.53 57.56 -35.48
N GLY A 159 -21.71 57.38 -34.87
CA GLY A 159 -22.42 58.18 -33.85
C GLY A 159 -23.96 58.03 -33.92
N HIS A 160 -24.61 57.74 -32.78
CA HIS A 160 -26.09 57.63 -32.58
C HIS A 160 -26.79 56.42 -33.25
N GLY A 161 -27.95 55.90 -32.81
CA GLY A 161 -28.84 56.29 -31.68
C GLY A 161 -29.86 55.20 -31.28
N LEU A 162 -30.66 55.48 -30.23
CA LEU A 162 -31.74 54.66 -29.61
C LEU A 162 -33.14 55.08 -30.20
N PRO A 163 -34.36 54.53 -29.83
CA PRO A 163 -34.75 53.90 -28.55
C PRO A 163 -35.88 52.81 -28.46
N ALA A 164 -35.91 52.15 -27.28
CA ALA A 164 -37.02 51.79 -26.35
C ALA A 164 -38.43 51.24 -26.77
N GLY A 165 -38.96 50.36 -25.88
CA GLY A 165 -40.39 50.08 -25.64
C GLY A 165 -40.84 48.60 -25.89
N SER A 166 -41.84 47.99 -25.25
CA SER A 166 -42.32 47.92 -23.83
C SER A 166 -43.71 47.20 -23.79
N GLY A 167 -43.99 46.26 -22.86
CA GLY A 167 -45.38 45.92 -22.47
C GLY A 167 -45.81 44.43 -22.35
N HIS A 168 -45.87 43.95 -21.11
CA HIS A 168 -46.81 43.00 -20.44
C HIS A 168 -47.68 41.89 -21.13
N ALA A 169 -47.78 40.78 -20.36
CA ALA A 169 -48.96 39.92 -20.05
C ALA A 169 -49.35 38.70 -20.95
N GLY A 170 -49.97 37.70 -20.30
CA GLY A 170 -50.61 36.48 -20.86
C GLY A 170 -52.09 36.41 -20.40
N PRO A 171 -52.72 35.24 -20.08
CA PRO A 171 -52.18 33.86 -20.00
C PRO A 171 -53.13 32.70 -20.49
N ALA A 172 -52.58 31.46 -20.50
CA ALA A 172 -53.19 30.15 -20.11
C ALA A 172 -54.42 29.47 -20.81
N VAL A 173 -54.19 28.22 -21.32
CA VAL A 173 -54.89 26.92 -20.95
C VAL A 173 -56.37 26.65 -21.43
N PRO A 174 -56.85 25.42 -21.76
CA PRO A 174 -56.28 24.22 -22.47
C PRO A 174 -57.28 23.47 -23.44
N HIS A 175 -56.90 22.32 -24.05
CA HIS A 175 -57.66 21.02 -24.21
C HIS A 175 -57.22 20.10 -25.40
N GLN A 176 -57.86 18.92 -25.55
CA GLN A 176 -57.55 17.68 -26.31
C GLN A 176 -58.78 17.23 -27.17
N PRO A 177 -58.87 16.03 -27.86
CA PRO A 177 -57.93 15.26 -28.74
C PRO A 177 -58.59 14.60 -30.02
N HIS A 178 -57.82 13.78 -30.78
CA HIS A 178 -58.24 12.61 -31.64
C HIS A 178 -59.01 12.84 -32.98
N PRO A 179 -59.24 11.82 -33.89
CA PRO A 179 -58.64 10.45 -34.10
C PRO A 179 -58.33 10.08 -35.62
N HIS A 180 -58.06 8.79 -35.92
CA HIS A 180 -58.16 8.05 -37.24
C HIS A 180 -57.06 8.22 -38.35
N ASP A 181 -56.69 7.22 -39.20
CA ASP A 181 -56.80 5.74 -39.15
C ASP A 181 -55.82 4.94 -40.09
N HIS A 182 -55.92 3.60 -40.07
CA HIS A 182 -55.18 2.47 -40.69
C HIS A 182 -54.54 2.53 -42.11
N GLY A 183 -53.49 1.70 -42.28
CA GLY A 183 -53.04 1.14 -43.58
C GLY A 183 -52.02 -0.02 -43.44
N LEU A 184 -52.30 -1.19 -44.04
CA LEU A 184 -51.49 -2.44 -43.91
C LEU A 184 -50.75 -2.83 -45.20
N ARG A 185 -49.48 -3.29 -45.10
CA ARG A 185 -48.81 -4.19 -46.08
C ARG A 185 -47.53 -4.83 -45.53
N LEU A 186 -47.29 -6.08 -45.92
CA LEU A 186 -46.10 -6.92 -45.67
C LEU A 186 -45.90 -7.86 -46.87
N PRO A 187 -44.76 -8.55 -47.05
CA PRO A 187 -43.39 -8.24 -46.60
C PRO A 187 -42.37 -8.23 -47.77
N LEU A 188 -41.12 -7.82 -47.52
CA LEU A 188 -39.97 -8.15 -48.36
C LEU A 188 -38.79 -8.65 -47.51
N ARG A 189 -38.05 -9.64 -48.02
CA ARG A 189 -36.91 -10.26 -47.34
C ARG A 189 -35.67 -9.36 -47.39
N GLU A 190 -35.37 -8.67 -46.30
CA GLU A 190 -34.00 -8.20 -46.07
C GLU A 190 -33.10 -9.36 -45.61
N ARG A 191 -31.82 -9.32 -46.00
CA ARG A 191 -30.81 -10.26 -45.51
C ARG A 191 -30.31 -9.77 -44.14
N PRO A 192 -29.97 -10.66 -43.19
CA PRO A 192 -29.38 -10.23 -41.93
C PRO A 192 -28.07 -9.45 -42.19
N PRO A 193 -27.82 -8.35 -41.48
CA PRO A 193 -26.61 -7.56 -41.68
C PRO A 193 -25.37 -8.39 -41.31
N VAL A 194 -24.34 -8.30 -42.15
CA VAL A 194 -23.04 -8.94 -41.86
C VAL A 194 -22.41 -8.21 -40.68
N VAL A 195 -22.35 -8.89 -39.53
CA VAL A 195 -21.67 -8.40 -38.33
C VAL A 195 -20.18 -8.22 -38.66
N GLN A 196 -19.70 -6.97 -38.68
CA GLN A 196 -18.29 -6.68 -38.83
C GLN A 196 -17.55 -7.01 -37.52
N GLU A 197 -16.36 -7.61 -37.62
CA GLU A 197 -15.54 -7.92 -36.45
C GLU A 197 -15.12 -6.64 -35.70
N PRO A 198 -15.31 -6.57 -34.37
CA PRO A 198 -14.84 -5.44 -33.58
C PRO A 198 -13.31 -5.48 -33.48
N GLY A 199 -12.63 -4.61 -34.24
CA GLY A 199 -11.17 -4.45 -34.16
C GLY A 199 -10.48 -3.92 -35.43
N GLN A 200 -11.14 -3.96 -36.59
CA GLN A 200 -10.55 -3.43 -37.83
C GLN A 200 -10.63 -1.89 -37.92
N ALA A 201 -9.84 -1.21 -37.10
CA ALA A 201 -9.44 0.17 -37.38
C ALA A 201 -8.90 0.24 -38.82
N HIS A 202 -9.45 1.15 -39.63
CA HIS A 202 -9.26 1.16 -41.08
C HIS A 202 -7.91 1.78 -41.49
N CYS A 203 -6.81 1.23 -40.96
CA CYS A 203 -5.44 1.65 -41.26
C CYS A 203 -5.22 1.62 -42.78
N PRO A 204 -4.87 2.76 -43.42
CA PRO A 204 -4.82 2.86 -44.88
C PRO A 204 -3.83 1.87 -45.47
N ARG A 205 -4.29 1.05 -46.43
CA ARG A 205 -3.40 0.18 -47.22
C ARG A 205 -2.47 1.06 -48.05
N GLN A 206 -1.18 0.76 -48.06
CA GLN A 206 -0.27 1.33 -49.05
C GLN A 206 -0.74 0.91 -50.45
N ARG A 207 -0.88 1.88 -51.36
CA ARG A 207 -1.10 1.60 -52.79
C ARG A 207 0.24 1.30 -53.48
N PRO A 208 0.26 0.54 -54.59
CA PRO A 208 1.48 0.33 -55.37
C PRO A 208 2.09 1.67 -55.84
N ALA A 209 3.42 1.68 -56.00
CA ALA A 209 4.24 2.91 -56.09
C ALA A 209 4.04 3.78 -57.36
N SER A 210 3.09 3.45 -58.23
CA SER A 210 2.81 4.17 -59.49
C SER A 210 2.03 5.48 -59.32
N GLN A 211 1.39 5.73 -58.17
CA GLN A 211 0.60 6.95 -57.93
C GLN A 211 1.38 8.00 -57.12
N ARG A 212 2.36 8.67 -57.75
CA ARG A 212 3.09 9.81 -57.17
C ARG A 212 2.23 11.09 -57.12
N GLN A 213 1.42 11.25 -56.07
CA GLN A 213 0.99 12.56 -55.58
C GLN A 213 1.51 12.78 -54.15
N PRO A 214 2.08 13.94 -53.81
CA PRO A 214 2.43 14.28 -52.44
C PRO A 214 1.13 14.54 -51.64
N ARG A 215 0.71 13.55 -50.85
CA ARG A 215 -0.40 13.67 -49.88
C ARG A 215 0.14 13.62 -48.45
N PRO A 216 -0.54 14.23 -47.47
CA PRO A 216 -0.06 14.31 -46.10
C PRO A 216 0.22 12.91 -45.51
N ARG A 217 1.20 12.85 -44.60
CA ARG A 217 1.53 11.62 -43.86
C ARG A 217 0.26 11.12 -43.16
N PRO A 218 -0.14 9.85 -43.32
CA PRO A 218 -1.38 9.36 -42.72
C PRO A 218 -1.29 9.41 -41.20
N VAL A 219 -2.36 9.84 -40.54
CA VAL A 219 -2.51 9.70 -39.09
C VAL A 219 -2.66 8.20 -38.80
N LEU A 220 -1.68 7.64 -38.08
CA LEU A 220 -1.61 6.21 -37.80
C LEU A 220 -1.85 5.95 -36.31
N HIS A 221 -2.84 5.11 -36.01
CA HIS A 221 -3.08 4.60 -34.67
C HIS A 221 -1.96 3.61 -34.25
N PRO A 222 -1.59 3.49 -32.96
CA PRO A 222 -0.52 2.58 -32.52
C PRO A 222 -0.72 1.11 -32.94
N SER A 223 -1.97 0.62 -33.00
CA SER A 223 -2.27 -0.72 -33.51
C SER A 223 -1.98 -0.88 -35.01
N CYS A 224 -2.10 0.18 -35.81
CA CYS A 224 -1.70 0.19 -37.22
C CYS A 224 -0.18 0.06 -37.35
N TYR A 225 0.58 0.84 -36.57
CA TYR A 225 2.04 0.76 -36.53
C TYR A 225 2.51 -0.66 -36.14
N LEU A 226 1.97 -1.22 -35.05
CA LEU A 226 2.28 -2.57 -34.60
C LEU A 226 1.96 -3.65 -35.66
N ARG A 227 0.87 -3.48 -36.42
CA ARG A 227 0.50 -4.40 -37.50
C ARG A 227 1.47 -4.34 -38.69
N GLU A 228 1.96 -3.16 -39.06
CA GLU A 228 2.97 -3.07 -40.13
C GLU A 228 4.35 -3.54 -39.64
N LEU A 229 4.72 -3.36 -38.36
CA LEU A 229 5.90 -4.02 -37.76
C LEU A 229 5.81 -5.55 -37.81
N HIS A 230 4.63 -6.12 -37.55
CA HIS A 230 4.39 -7.56 -37.65
C HIS A 230 4.55 -8.06 -39.09
N ARG A 231 3.98 -7.33 -40.06
CA ARG A 231 4.08 -7.61 -41.49
C ARG A 231 5.49 -7.49 -42.06
N ALA A 232 6.36 -6.70 -41.44
CA ALA A 232 7.77 -6.62 -41.84
C ALA A 232 8.54 -7.95 -41.62
N ASN A 233 7.96 -8.92 -40.90
CA ASN A 233 8.48 -10.27 -40.69
C ASN A 233 9.89 -10.32 -40.05
N LEU A 234 10.32 -9.22 -39.42
CA LEU A 234 11.62 -9.09 -38.79
C LEU A 234 11.73 -9.94 -37.51
N THR A 235 12.97 -10.24 -37.12
CA THR A 235 13.31 -10.87 -35.85
C THR A 235 13.52 -9.82 -34.78
N TRP A 236 12.82 -9.93 -33.65
CA TRP A 236 12.80 -8.93 -32.59
C TRP A 236 13.56 -9.41 -31.33
N PRO A 237 14.36 -8.57 -30.68
CA PRO A 237 15.09 -8.94 -29.47
C PRO A 237 14.13 -9.25 -28.31
N LEU A 238 14.53 -10.17 -27.44
CA LEU A 238 13.74 -10.58 -26.29
C LEU A 238 14.13 -9.78 -25.03
N LYS A 239 13.11 -9.36 -24.26
CA LYS A 239 13.24 -8.75 -22.93
C LYS A 239 12.41 -9.59 -21.95
N THR A 240 12.96 -9.94 -20.79
CA THR A 240 12.31 -10.86 -19.82
C THR A 240 12.28 -10.34 -18.38
N ASP A 241 13.17 -9.41 -18.06
CA ASP A 241 13.24 -8.61 -16.84
C ASP A 241 12.44 -7.29 -17.00
N ASP A 242 12.19 -6.60 -15.89
CA ASP A 242 11.42 -5.35 -15.86
C ASP A 242 12.25 -4.10 -16.26
N PHE A 243 11.68 -2.91 -16.08
CA PHE A 243 12.30 -1.62 -16.43
C PHE A 243 12.60 -0.77 -15.20
N PHE A 244 12.88 -1.40 -14.05
CA PHE A 244 13.15 -0.71 -12.79
C PHE A 244 14.62 -0.77 -12.33
N PRO A 245 15.06 0.20 -11.52
CA PRO A 245 14.48 1.54 -11.36
C PRO A 245 14.66 2.41 -12.62
N TYR A 246 13.72 3.33 -12.84
CA TYR A 246 13.79 4.33 -13.90
C TYR A 246 14.70 5.51 -13.52
N SER A 247 15.34 6.12 -14.52
CA SER A 247 16.14 7.33 -14.39
C SER A 247 16.19 8.06 -15.75
N ASP A 248 16.03 9.38 -15.72
CA ASP A 248 16.13 10.26 -16.89
C ASP A 248 17.47 11.01 -17.00
N GLY A 249 18.37 10.83 -16.03
CA GLY A 249 19.73 11.36 -16.07
C GLY A 249 20.58 11.04 -14.82
N PRO A 250 21.89 11.37 -14.84
CA PRO A 250 22.75 11.22 -13.67
C PRO A 250 22.17 11.96 -12.46
N HIS A 251 22.20 11.30 -11.30
CA HIS A 251 21.64 11.80 -10.04
C HIS A 251 20.09 11.91 -9.99
N GLN A 252 19.39 11.32 -10.96
CA GLN A 252 17.94 11.44 -11.14
C GLN A 252 17.28 10.06 -11.18
N PHE A 253 17.35 9.31 -10.08
CA PHE A 253 16.67 8.01 -9.95
C PHE A 253 15.25 8.19 -9.38
N TRP A 254 14.27 7.73 -10.16
CA TRP A 254 12.85 7.83 -9.83
C TRP A 254 12.45 6.66 -8.93
N THR A 255 12.97 6.68 -7.71
CA THR A 255 12.74 5.64 -6.68
C THR A 255 12.18 6.20 -5.38
N GLY A 256 11.97 7.52 -5.31
CA GLY A 256 11.32 8.18 -4.17
C GLY A 256 9.82 7.90 -4.13
N TYR A 257 9.15 7.92 -5.28
CA TYR A 257 7.71 7.64 -5.38
C TYR A 257 7.31 6.23 -4.95
N PHE A 258 8.26 5.30 -4.83
CA PHE A 258 8.01 4.00 -4.22
C PHE A 258 7.56 4.12 -2.74
N SER A 259 7.90 5.21 -2.04
CA SER A 259 7.51 5.49 -0.65
C SER A 259 6.87 6.88 -0.41
N SER A 260 6.72 7.75 -1.41
CA SER A 260 6.00 9.02 -1.27
C SER A 260 4.51 8.84 -0.91
N ARG A 261 3.95 9.72 -0.08
CA ARG A 261 2.57 9.62 0.47
C ARG A 261 2.22 8.24 1.06
N PRO A 262 3.02 7.69 1.99
CA PRO A 262 2.83 6.32 2.46
C PRO A 262 1.56 6.12 3.31
N ALA A 263 0.92 7.20 3.77
CA ALA A 263 -0.45 7.13 4.29
C ALA A 263 -1.45 6.79 3.18
N PHE A 264 -1.42 7.51 2.05
CA PHE A 264 -2.30 7.25 0.90
C PHE A 264 -2.03 5.87 0.30
N LYS A 265 -0.77 5.44 0.16
CA LYS A 265 -0.43 4.06 -0.28
C LYS A 265 -1.03 2.97 0.63
N GLY A 266 -1.12 3.24 1.94
CA GLY A 266 -1.80 2.35 2.88
C GLY A 266 -3.32 2.38 2.74
N TYR A 267 -3.90 3.56 2.48
CA TYR A 267 -5.34 3.71 2.30
C TYR A 267 -5.82 3.11 0.97
N GLU A 268 -5.03 3.21 -0.11
CA GLU A 268 -5.24 2.47 -1.37
C GLU A 268 -5.32 0.96 -1.10
N ARG A 269 -4.31 0.39 -0.43
CA ARG A 269 -4.27 -1.05 -0.17
C ARG A 269 -5.48 -1.53 0.66
N LEU A 270 -5.83 -0.80 1.72
CA LEU A 270 -7.03 -1.08 2.51
C LEU A 270 -8.32 -0.97 1.68
N SER A 271 -8.42 0.04 0.83
CA SER A 271 -9.59 0.26 -0.05
C SER A 271 -9.74 -0.83 -1.10
N SER A 272 -8.63 -1.28 -1.71
CA SER A 272 -8.61 -2.42 -2.64
C SER A 272 -9.02 -3.72 -1.95
N GLY A 273 -8.58 -3.95 -0.70
CA GLY A 273 -9.02 -5.10 0.10
C GLY A 273 -10.51 -5.04 0.45
N PHE A 274 -11.01 -3.88 0.89
CA PHE A 274 -12.42 -3.68 1.24
C PHE A 274 -13.35 -3.71 0.00
N LEU A 275 -12.86 -3.31 -1.18
CA LEU A 275 -13.57 -3.49 -2.45
C LEU A 275 -13.79 -4.97 -2.80
N GLN A 276 -12.86 -5.86 -2.47
CA GLN A 276 -13.09 -7.30 -2.62
C GLN A 276 -14.17 -7.79 -1.66
N ILE A 277 -14.10 -7.43 -0.37
CA ILE A 277 -15.14 -7.76 0.63
C ILE A 277 -16.53 -7.29 0.17
N CYS A 278 -16.62 -6.03 -0.27
CA CYS A 278 -17.84 -5.41 -0.78
C CYS A 278 -18.37 -6.15 -2.03
N SER A 279 -17.52 -6.42 -3.03
CA SER A 279 -17.92 -7.13 -4.26
C SER A 279 -18.29 -8.61 -4.02
N GLN A 280 -17.59 -9.28 -3.10
CA GLN A 280 -17.87 -10.65 -2.68
C GLN A 280 -19.23 -10.73 -1.99
N LEU A 281 -19.47 -9.89 -0.98
CA LEU A 281 -20.74 -9.86 -0.26
C LEU A 281 -21.92 -9.43 -1.14
N GLU A 282 -21.70 -8.50 -2.08
CA GLU A 282 -22.69 -8.17 -3.12
C GLU A 282 -23.07 -9.42 -3.95
N THR A 283 -22.05 -10.17 -4.38
CA THR A 283 -22.24 -11.38 -5.18
C THR A 283 -22.94 -12.50 -4.40
N LEU A 284 -22.68 -12.63 -3.09
CA LEU A 284 -23.21 -13.70 -2.24
C LEU A 284 -24.64 -13.43 -1.79
N ALA A 285 -24.95 -12.19 -1.38
CA ALA A 285 -26.31 -11.80 -0.96
C ALA A 285 -27.26 -11.64 -2.16
N GLY A 286 -26.74 -11.36 -3.36
CA GLY A 286 -27.52 -11.19 -4.58
C GLY A 286 -28.07 -9.76 -4.75
N PRO A 287 -28.72 -9.46 -5.89
CA PRO A 287 -28.94 -8.09 -6.36
C PRO A 287 -29.76 -7.20 -5.40
N SER A 288 -30.65 -7.77 -4.58
CA SER A 288 -31.45 -7.06 -3.57
C SER A 288 -30.62 -6.44 -2.44
N VAL A 289 -29.34 -6.78 -2.30
CA VAL A 289 -28.42 -6.19 -1.31
C VAL A 289 -28.13 -4.70 -1.56
N ARG A 290 -28.30 -4.24 -2.80
CA ARG A 290 -28.09 -2.84 -3.19
C ARG A 290 -29.09 -1.92 -2.50
N ASP A 291 -30.35 -2.33 -2.42
CA ASP A 291 -31.47 -1.58 -1.85
C ASP A 291 -31.94 -2.22 -0.53
N GLY A 292 -30.99 -2.56 0.34
CA GLY A 292 -31.23 -3.29 1.58
C GLY A 292 -31.65 -2.42 2.78
N PRO A 293 -31.76 -3.01 3.98
CA PRO A 293 -32.43 -2.41 5.15
C PRO A 293 -31.72 -1.19 5.75
N TYR A 294 -30.45 -0.92 5.42
CA TYR A 294 -29.73 0.29 5.85
C TYR A 294 -29.66 1.36 4.74
N GLY A 295 -30.39 1.17 3.64
CA GLY A 295 -30.44 2.09 2.50
C GLY A 295 -29.57 1.66 1.31
N PRO A 296 -29.44 2.53 0.30
CA PRO A 296 -28.76 2.20 -0.95
C PRO A 296 -27.22 2.13 -0.80
N GLY A 297 -26.62 1.03 -1.27
CA GLY A 297 -25.16 0.84 -1.33
C GLY A 297 -24.73 0.17 -2.63
N ASP A 298 -23.60 0.58 -3.20
CA ASP A 298 -23.06 0.03 -4.45
C ASP A 298 -21.53 -0.07 -4.43
N SER A 299 -21.00 -1.24 -4.81
CA SER A 299 -19.56 -1.44 -4.98
C SER A 299 -18.94 -0.62 -6.11
N SER A 300 -19.76 -0.11 -7.05
CA SER A 300 -19.32 0.76 -8.15
C SER A 300 -18.55 2.00 -7.67
N VAL A 301 -19.04 2.67 -6.62
CA VAL A 301 -18.46 3.91 -6.11
C VAL A 301 -17.03 3.69 -5.60
N LEU A 302 -16.78 2.59 -4.88
CA LEU A 302 -15.44 2.23 -4.43
C LEU A 302 -14.59 1.64 -5.56
N ARG A 303 -15.20 0.92 -6.52
CA ARG A 303 -14.50 0.39 -7.71
C ARG A 303 -13.92 1.50 -8.58
N GLU A 304 -14.69 2.57 -8.80
CA GLU A 304 -14.25 3.77 -9.51
C GLU A 304 -13.16 4.52 -8.74
N ALA A 305 -13.36 4.77 -7.44
CA ALA A 305 -12.37 5.46 -6.60
C ALA A 305 -11.04 4.70 -6.49
N VAL A 306 -11.07 3.37 -6.34
CA VAL A 306 -9.86 2.52 -6.33
C VAL A 306 -9.19 2.48 -7.70
N ALA A 307 -9.96 2.49 -8.80
CA ALA A 307 -9.39 2.57 -10.15
C ALA A 307 -8.71 3.92 -10.43
N VAL A 308 -9.29 5.03 -9.98
CA VAL A 308 -8.66 6.36 -10.01
C VAL A 308 -7.41 6.40 -9.12
N ALA A 309 -7.43 5.74 -7.95
CA ALA A 309 -6.25 5.63 -7.09
C ALA A 309 -5.09 4.85 -7.74
N GLN A 310 -5.33 3.99 -8.74
CA GLN A 310 -4.25 3.37 -9.54
C GLN A 310 -3.61 4.33 -10.57
N HIS A 311 -4.04 5.60 -10.65
CA HIS A 311 -3.39 6.59 -11.49
C HIS A 311 -1.90 6.72 -11.15
N HIS A 312 -1.07 6.96 -12.17
CA HIS A 312 0.39 6.97 -12.02
C HIS A 312 0.94 8.13 -11.19
N ASP A 313 0.09 9.09 -10.81
CA ASP A 313 0.40 10.11 -9.79
C ASP A 313 -0.33 9.95 -8.45
N ALA A 314 -1.32 9.06 -8.37
CA ALA A 314 -2.12 8.84 -7.16
C ALA A 314 -1.43 7.86 -6.20
N VAL A 315 -1.46 6.55 -6.47
CA VAL A 315 -0.73 5.56 -5.64
C VAL A 315 0.80 5.74 -5.71
N ALA A 316 1.32 6.50 -6.67
CA ALA A 316 2.71 6.96 -6.68
C ALA A 316 3.01 8.04 -5.63
N GLY A 317 2.03 8.88 -5.26
CA GLY A 317 2.24 10.00 -4.34
C GLY A 317 3.06 11.13 -4.97
N THR A 318 2.75 11.47 -6.23
CA THR A 318 3.45 12.47 -7.05
C THR A 318 2.51 13.58 -7.55
N GLU A 319 1.31 13.64 -7.00
CA GLU A 319 0.29 14.68 -7.16
C GLU A 319 0.44 15.82 -6.13
N ARG A 320 -0.22 16.96 -6.38
CA ARG A 320 -0.29 18.09 -5.43
C ARG A 320 -1.11 17.75 -4.19
N GLN A 321 -0.84 18.36 -3.03
CA GLN A 321 -1.49 17.98 -1.77
C GLN A 321 -3.02 17.98 -1.87
N HIS A 322 -3.62 19.03 -2.45
CA HIS A 322 -5.08 19.13 -2.62
C HIS A 322 -5.67 18.05 -3.56
N VAL A 323 -4.85 17.41 -4.41
CA VAL A 323 -5.26 16.28 -5.27
C VAL A 323 -5.15 14.96 -4.50
N ALA A 324 -4.13 14.80 -3.64
CA ALA A 324 -4.06 13.69 -2.70
C ALA A 324 -5.26 13.70 -1.72
N ASP A 325 -5.65 14.89 -1.25
CA ASP A 325 -6.84 15.11 -0.44
C ASP A 325 -8.13 14.78 -1.22
N ASP A 326 -8.17 15.07 -2.53
CA ASP A 326 -9.29 14.70 -3.41
C ASP A 326 -9.40 13.18 -3.59
N TYR A 327 -8.29 12.50 -3.89
CA TYR A 327 -8.26 11.03 -3.98
C TYR A 327 -8.67 10.37 -2.65
N ALA A 328 -8.20 10.89 -1.52
CA ALA A 328 -8.62 10.42 -0.20
C ALA A 328 -10.13 10.63 0.03
N ARG A 329 -10.70 11.76 -0.39
CA ARG A 329 -12.15 12.03 -0.35
C ARG A 329 -12.95 11.09 -1.26
N GLN A 330 -12.43 10.77 -2.44
CA GLN A 330 -13.06 9.79 -3.35
C GLN A 330 -13.08 8.38 -2.74
N LEU A 331 -11.96 7.93 -2.17
CA LEU A 331 -11.90 6.66 -1.45
C LEU A 331 -12.88 6.65 -0.26
N ALA A 332 -12.94 7.70 0.55
CA ALA A 332 -13.85 7.80 1.69
C ALA A 332 -15.33 7.64 1.26
N LYS A 333 -15.77 8.37 0.23
CA LYS A 333 -17.12 8.22 -0.33
C LYS A 333 -17.41 6.80 -0.83
N GLY A 334 -16.41 6.13 -1.40
CA GLY A 334 -16.50 4.72 -1.79
C GLY A 334 -16.65 3.78 -0.58
N TRP A 335 -15.88 4.02 0.48
CA TRP A 335 -15.99 3.29 1.75
C TRP A 335 -17.39 3.42 2.35
N ASP A 336 -17.95 4.63 2.41
CA ASP A 336 -19.29 4.87 2.96
C ASP A 336 -20.36 4.03 2.23
N SER A 337 -20.37 4.04 0.89
CA SER A 337 -21.34 3.26 0.11
C SER A 337 -21.13 1.74 0.23
N CYS A 338 -19.87 1.29 0.28
CA CYS A 338 -19.57 -0.13 0.54
C CYS A 338 -19.88 -0.56 1.98
N GLN A 339 -19.81 0.33 2.97
CA GLN A 339 -20.21 0.01 4.35
C GLN A 339 -21.73 -0.20 4.47
N VAL A 340 -22.55 0.59 3.77
CA VAL A 340 -23.99 0.33 3.63
C VAL A 340 -24.25 -1.02 2.95
N LEU A 341 -23.57 -1.30 1.83
CA LEU A 341 -23.71 -2.58 1.12
C LEU A 341 -23.30 -3.78 1.98
N VAL A 342 -22.15 -3.71 2.66
CA VAL A 342 -21.67 -4.78 3.55
C VAL A 342 -22.61 -4.97 4.74
N ALA A 343 -23.18 -3.90 5.29
CA ALA A 343 -24.21 -4.00 6.33
C ALA A 343 -25.47 -4.69 5.80
N ASN A 344 -25.99 -4.27 4.64
CA ASN A 344 -27.13 -4.92 3.97
C ASN A 344 -26.86 -6.43 3.75
N ALA A 345 -25.65 -6.79 3.29
CA ALA A 345 -25.27 -8.17 3.04
C ALA A 345 -25.22 -9.01 4.33
N LEU A 346 -24.62 -8.49 5.41
CA LEU A 346 -24.55 -9.19 6.70
C LEU A 346 -25.93 -9.31 7.37
N SER A 347 -26.82 -8.33 7.18
CA SER A 347 -28.21 -8.41 7.63
C SER A 347 -29.01 -9.47 6.87
N LEU A 348 -28.91 -9.52 5.54
CA LEU A 348 -29.62 -10.50 4.71
C LEU A 348 -29.07 -11.93 4.86
N LEU A 349 -27.74 -12.09 4.89
CA LEU A 349 -27.10 -13.41 5.03
C LEU A 349 -27.10 -13.93 6.47
N GLY A 350 -27.11 -13.04 7.47
CA GLY A 350 -27.07 -13.40 8.89
C GLY A 350 -28.41 -13.38 9.61
N GLY A 351 -29.43 -12.73 9.04
CA GLY A 351 -30.70 -12.48 9.70
C GLY A 351 -30.52 -11.56 10.91
N THR A 352 -30.39 -10.25 10.69
CA THR A 352 -30.47 -9.27 11.78
C THR A 352 -31.00 -7.92 11.31
N LYS A 353 -31.52 -7.13 12.26
CA LYS A 353 -31.99 -5.75 12.07
C LYS A 353 -31.29 -4.76 13.02
N GLU A 354 -30.33 -5.23 13.83
CA GLU A 354 -29.51 -4.35 14.67
C GLU A 354 -28.62 -3.45 13.77
N PRO A 355 -28.33 -2.19 14.15
CA PRO A 355 -27.49 -1.32 13.35
C PRO A 355 -26.02 -1.78 13.39
N LEU A 356 -25.42 -1.95 12.22
CA LEU A 356 -24.05 -2.45 12.08
C LEU A 356 -23.04 -1.29 12.05
N VAL A 357 -21.97 -1.41 12.85
CA VAL A 357 -21.00 -0.35 13.12
C VAL A 357 -19.60 -0.79 12.69
N PHE A 358 -18.97 0.02 11.83
CA PHE A 358 -17.58 -0.18 11.39
C PHE A 358 -16.64 0.72 12.19
N CYS A 359 -15.50 0.18 12.62
CA CYS A 359 -14.52 0.93 13.40
C CYS A 359 -13.26 1.23 12.59
N ASN A 360 -13.39 2.23 11.71
CA ASN A 360 -12.36 2.65 10.74
C ASN A 360 -11.08 3.21 11.41
N ALA A 361 -11.11 3.49 12.72
CA ALA A 361 -10.03 4.12 13.50
C ALA A 361 -9.36 3.19 14.53
N LEU A 362 -9.47 1.86 14.38
CA LEU A 362 -8.82 0.89 15.29
C LEU A 362 -7.28 0.99 15.32
N ASN A 363 -6.64 1.50 14.26
CA ASN A 363 -5.19 1.76 14.22
C ASN A 363 -4.71 2.77 15.29
N ILE A 364 -5.60 3.65 15.75
CA ILE A 364 -5.40 4.61 16.85
C ILE A 364 -6.22 4.25 18.10
N SER A 365 -6.75 3.02 18.20
CA SER A 365 -7.54 2.55 19.35
C SER A 365 -8.79 3.44 19.61
N VAL A 366 -9.58 3.69 18.55
CA VAL A 366 -10.89 4.37 18.60
C VAL A 366 -11.97 3.50 17.95
N CYS A 367 -13.09 3.28 18.65
CA CYS A 367 -14.24 2.50 18.17
C CYS A 367 -15.50 2.83 18.99
N PRO A 368 -16.39 3.74 18.52
CA PRO A 368 -17.44 4.34 19.37
C PRO A 368 -18.35 3.34 20.09
N LEU A 369 -18.68 2.21 19.46
CA LEU A 369 -19.59 1.23 20.08
C LEU A 369 -18.96 0.45 21.23
N SER A 370 -17.77 -0.13 21.05
CA SER A 370 -17.07 -0.87 22.13
C SER A 370 -16.54 0.05 23.23
N GLU A 371 -16.36 1.34 22.92
CA GLU A 371 -16.08 2.39 23.90
C GLU A 371 -17.30 2.89 24.67
N ALA A 372 -18.53 2.61 24.23
CA ALA A 372 -19.76 3.10 24.87
C ALA A 372 -20.59 2.01 25.55
N THR A 373 -20.50 0.75 25.09
CA THR A 373 -21.43 -0.32 25.48
C THR A 373 -20.79 -1.41 26.36
N ALA A 374 -21.59 -1.95 27.28
CA ALA A 374 -21.23 -3.07 28.13
C ALA A 374 -21.51 -4.45 27.49
N HIS A 375 -22.37 -4.50 26.46
CA HIS A 375 -22.70 -5.70 25.70
C HIS A 375 -22.80 -5.34 24.22
N PHE A 376 -22.04 -6.04 23.39
CA PHE A 376 -22.06 -5.90 21.94
C PHE A 376 -21.66 -7.22 21.28
N THR A 377 -21.99 -7.35 19.99
CA THR A 377 -21.60 -8.48 19.15
C THR A 377 -20.49 -8.07 18.18
N VAL A 378 -19.54 -8.96 17.92
CA VAL A 378 -18.42 -8.83 16.98
C VAL A 378 -18.63 -9.80 15.83
N ILE A 379 -18.71 -9.29 14.61
CA ILE A 379 -18.82 -10.06 13.37
C ILE A 379 -17.46 -9.98 12.65
N LEU A 380 -16.80 -11.12 12.46
CA LEU A 380 -15.58 -11.21 11.65
C LEU A 380 -15.96 -11.74 10.26
N TYR A 381 -15.78 -10.94 9.21
CA TYR A 381 -15.88 -11.40 7.82
C TYR A 381 -14.49 -11.72 7.25
N ASN A 382 -14.38 -12.91 6.65
CA ASN A 382 -13.21 -13.43 5.98
C ASN A 382 -13.39 -13.41 4.44
N PRO A 383 -12.63 -12.57 3.72
CA PRO A 383 -12.65 -12.54 2.25
C PRO A 383 -11.80 -13.63 1.58
N LEU A 384 -10.98 -14.37 2.33
CA LEU A 384 -10.11 -15.40 1.77
C LEU A 384 -10.88 -16.71 1.54
N ALA A 385 -10.43 -17.47 0.55
CA ALA A 385 -11.03 -18.76 0.19
C ALA A 385 -10.50 -19.95 1.03
N TRP A 386 -9.96 -19.65 2.21
CA TRP A 386 -9.46 -20.59 3.22
C TRP A 386 -9.93 -20.09 4.59
N ASP A 387 -9.96 -20.97 5.59
CA ASP A 387 -10.24 -20.61 6.98
C ASP A 387 -9.18 -19.64 7.53
N VAL A 388 -9.61 -18.69 8.37
CA VAL A 388 -8.71 -17.73 9.03
C VAL A 388 -8.95 -17.69 10.53
N THR A 389 -7.85 -17.54 11.27
CA THR A 389 -7.85 -17.09 12.68
C THR A 389 -7.32 -15.66 12.70
N TRP A 390 -8.01 -14.75 13.37
CA TRP A 390 -7.71 -13.32 13.37
C TRP A 390 -7.70 -12.73 14.79
N PRO A 391 -6.62 -12.02 15.19
CA PRO A 391 -6.52 -11.41 16.50
C PRO A 391 -7.35 -10.12 16.56
N VAL A 392 -8.47 -10.17 17.27
CA VAL A 392 -9.33 -9.01 17.50
C VAL A 392 -8.75 -8.14 18.62
N ARG A 393 -8.72 -6.83 18.38
CA ARG A 393 -8.25 -5.81 19.32
C ARG A 393 -9.19 -4.61 19.28
N LEU A 394 -10.00 -4.41 20.33
CA LEU A 394 -11.05 -3.39 20.39
C LEU A 394 -10.87 -2.47 21.62
N PRO A 395 -10.95 -1.14 21.48
CA PRO A 395 -10.90 -0.23 22.64
C PRO A 395 -12.16 -0.38 23.49
N VAL A 396 -11.98 -0.48 24.81
CA VAL A 396 -13.06 -0.75 25.78
C VAL A 396 -12.90 0.05 27.07
N ARG A 397 -14.00 0.24 27.82
CA ARG A 397 -13.99 0.98 29.10
C ARG A 397 -13.55 0.15 30.31
N ALA A 398 -14.02 -1.09 30.43
CA ALA A 398 -13.74 -1.91 31.61
C ALA A 398 -12.45 -2.73 31.50
N THR A 399 -12.05 -3.34 32.62
CA THR A 399 -10.86 -4.21 32.73
C THR A 399 -11.11 -5.67 32.35
N SER A 400 -12.38 -6.10 32.26
CA SER A 400 -12.74 -7.50 32.02
C SER A 400 -14.04 -7.65 31.23
N TYR A 401 -14.00 -8.49 30.19
CA TYR A 401 -15.12 -8.85 29.32
C TYR A 401 -15.05 -10.35 29.04
N ALA A 402 -16.17 -11.06 29.22
CA ALA A 402 -16.37 -12.38 28.67
C ALA A 402 -16.57 -12.25 27.15
N VAL A 403 -16.03 -13.22 26.41
CA VAL A 403 -16.27 -13.39 24.98
C VAL A 403 -16.79 -14.81 24.77
N THR A 404 -17.82 -14.99 23.95
CA THR A 404 -18.29 -16.31 23.52
C THR A 404 -18.24 -16.48 22.01
N ASP A 405 -18.07 -17.72 21.57
CA ASP A 405 -17.94 -18.09 20.16
C ASP A 405 -19.29 -18.32 19.46
N PRO A 406 -19.31 -18.61 18.14
CA PRO A 406 -20.52 -18.93 17.40
C PRO A 406 -21.34 -20.13 17.93
N GLN A 407 -20.77 -20.94 18.84
CA GLN A 407 -21.39 -22.07 19.52
C GLN A 407 -21.72 -21.77 21.00
N GLY A 408 -21.58 -20.51 21.44
CA GLY A 408 -21.85 -20.08 22.82
C GLY A 408 -20.77 -20.46 23.84
N ARG A 409 -19.64 -21.02 23.42
CA ARG A 409 -18.54 -21.46 24.30
C ARG A 409 -17.64 -20.26 24.65
N PRO A 410 -17.07 -20.19 25.86
CA PRO A 410 -16.18 -19.10 26.25
C PRO A 410 -14.87 -19.11 25.44
N VAL A 411 -14.48 -17.93 24.95
CA VAL A 411 -13.21 -17.67 24.28
C VAL A 411 -12.26 -16.97 25.26
N ALA A 412 -10.98 -17.36 25.26
CA ALA A 412 -9.96 -16.69 26.06
C ALA A 412 -9.82 -15.21 25.66
N SER A 413 -10.12 -14.32 26.61
CA SER A 413 -10.16 -12.87 26.43
C SER A 413 -9.36 -12.14 27.50
N GLN A 414 -8.85 -10.95 27.18
CA GLN A 414 -8.12 -10.12 28.15
C GLN A 414 -8.12 -8.64 27.72
N VAL A 415 -8.26 -7.71 28.65
CA VAL A 415 -8.02 -6.29 28.38
C VAL A 415 -6.57 -5.92 28.73
N VAL A 416 -5.88 -5.21 27.83
CA VAL A 416 -4.53 -4.64 28.05
C VAL A 416 -4.57 -3.10 28.02
N PRO A 417 -3.69 -2.38 28.72
CA PRO A 417 -3.71 -0.92 28.70
C PRO A 417 -3.25 -0.34 27.35
N VAL A 418 -4.00 0.66 26.84
CA VAL A 418 -3.67 1.39 25.60
C VAL A 418 -2.26 1.98 25.71
N SER A 419 -1.45 1.83 24.65
CA SER A 419 -0.07 2.32 24.68
C SER A 419 0.01 3.85 24.81
N GLY A 420 1.08 4.36 25.44
CA GLY A 420 1.31 5.81 25.55
C GLY A 420 1.45 6.51 24.19
N VAL A 421 1.98 5.82 23.17
CA VAL A 421 2.03 6.30 21.79
C VAL A 421 0.62 6.40 21.22
N THR A 422 -0.17 5.34 21.30
CA THR A 422 -1.52 5.29 20.74
C THR A 422 -2.45 6.31 21.40
N ARG A 423 -2.32 6.54 22.71
CA ARG A 423 -3.05 7.63 23.40
C ARG A 423 -2.66 9.03 22.90
N ARG A 424 -1.40 9.27 22.50
CA ARG A 424 -1.01 10.54 21.86
C ARG A 424 -1.57 10.66 20.45
N LEU A 425 -1.50 9.59 19.64
CA LEU A 425 -1.99 9.59 18.26
C LEU A 425 -3.48 9.92 18.15
N ARG A 426 -4.32 9.36 19.04
CA ARG A 426 -5.78 9.57 18.97
C ARG A 426 -6.25 10.91 19.56
N GLY A 427 -5.41 11.60 20.32
CA GLY A 427 -5.78 12.82 21.04
C GLY A 427 -7.10 12.65 21.82
N GLY A 428 -8.06 13.54 21.57
CA GLY A 428 -9.40 13.49 22.15
C GLY A 428 -10.42 12.61 21.43
N ALA A 429 -10.06 11.89 20.36
CA ALA A 429 -11.01 11.15 19.53
C ALA A 429 -11.54 9.84 20.15
N GLY A 430 -10.94 9.36 21.24
CA GLY A 430 -11.39 8.16 21.97
C GLY A 430 -10.98 8.18 23.44
N GLY A 431 -11.79 7.54 24.28
CA GLY A 431 -11.70 7.59 25.74
C GLY A 431 -11.19 6.30 26.40
N ALA A 432 -11.20 5.16 25.71
CA ALA A 432 -10.87 3.86 26.30
C ALA A 432 -9.53 3.83 27.06
N PRO A 433 -9.48 3.37 28.32
CA PRO A 433 -8.24 3.11 29.05
C PRO A 433 -7.54 1.81 28.59
N GLY A 434 -8.28 0.85 28.03
CA GLY A 434 -7.76 -0.46 27.63
C GLY A 434 -8.28 -0.95 26.28
N GLU A 435 -7.69 -2.04 25.81
CA GLU A 435 -7.97 -2.72 24.55
C GLU A 435 -8.25 -4.20 24.84
N LEU A 436 -9.46 -4.67 24.52
CA LEU A 436 -9.87 -6.07 24.62
C LEU A 436 -9.21 -6.88 23.50
N LEU A 437 -8.51 -7.94 23.87
CA LEU A 437 -7.88 -8.92 23.00
C LEU A 437 -8.62 -10.25 23.08
N PHE A 438 -8.85 -10.89 21.94
CA PHE A 438 -9.21 -12.31 21.82
C PHE A 438 -8.87 -12.82 20.41
N GLN A 439 -8.83 -14.15 20.23
CA GLN A 439 -8.71 -14.75 18.90
C GLN A 439 -10.10 -15.07 18.36
N ALA A 440 -10.44 -14.54 17.19
CA ALA A 440 -11.63 -14.89 16.45
C ALA A 440 -11.26 -15.80 15.25
N TRP A 441 -12.24 -16.47 14.66
CA TRP A 441 -12.06 -17.26 13.44
C TRP A 441 -13.27 -17.14 12.53
N ALA A 442 -13.07 -17.28 11.21
CA ALA A 442 -14.16 -17.26 10.24
C ALA A 442 -13.91 -18.24 9.09
N PRO A 443 -14.96 -18.91 8.58
CA PRO A 443 -14.84 -19.90 7.52
C PRO A 443 -14.50 -19.23 6.17
N PRO A 444 -14.17 -20.00 5.12
CA PRO A 444 -13.83 -19.45 3.81
C PRO A 444 -14.95 -18.56 3.25
N LEU A 445 -14.60 -17.37 2.74
CA LEU A 445 -15.51 -16.44 2.06
C LEU A 445 -16.81 -16.20 2.86
N GLY A 446 -16.69 -15.89 4.14
CA GLY A 446 -17.77 -16.06 5.11
C GLY A 446 -17.57 -15.26 6.39
N PHE A 447 -18.49 -15.39 7.35
CA PHE A 447 -18.36 -14.73 8.65
C PHE A 447 -18.63 -15.65 9.83
N SER A 448 -18.20 -15.20 11.01
CA SER A 448 -18.55 -15.75 12.31
C SER A 448 -18.87 -14.64 13.30
N THR A 449 -19.71 -14.94 14.28
CA THR A 449 -20.30 -13.99 15.22
C THR A 449 -19.96 -14.35 16.66
N PHE A 450 -19.28 -13.43 17.36
CA PHE A 450 -18.82 -13.57 18.74
C PHE A 450 -19.57 -12.57 19.64
N GLU A 451 -20.04 -12.99 20.81
CA GLU A 451 -20.70 -12.09 21.76
C GLU A 451 -19.70 -11.58 22.80
N VAL A 452 -19.77 -10.30 23.17
CA VAL A 452 -18.87 -9.66 24.13
C VAL A 452 -19.67 -9.01 25.26
N LYS A 453 -19.45 -9.45 26.51
CA LYS A 453 -20.18 -9.01 27.70
C LYS A 453 -19.22 -8.56 28.80
N GLN A 454 -19.38 -7.33 29.28
CA GLN A 454 -18.61 -6.76 30.39
C GLN A 454 -18.86 -7.54 31.69
N LEU A 455 -17.80 -8.04 32.33
CA LEU A 455 -17.93 -8.88 33.53
C LEU A 455 -18.02 -8.10 34.84
N SER A 456 -17.70 -6.80 34.83
CA SER A 456 -17.84 -5.93 36.01
C SER A 456 -18.06 -4.49 35.59
N PRO A 457 -19.09 -3.79 36.11
CA PRO A 457 -19.11 -2.33 36.12
C PRO A 457 -17.93 -1.84 36.98
N GLY A 458 -17.01 -1.08 36.38
CA GLY A 458 -16.12 -0.25 37.18
C GLY A 458 -16.95 0.88 37.80
N ASN A 459 -16.69 1.25 39.06
CA ASN A 459 -17.37 2.38 39.69
C ASN A 459 -17.19 3.63 38.83
N ALA A 460 -18.24 4.45 38.72
CA ALA A 460 -18.22 5.69 37.94
C ALA A 460 -17.35 6.77 38.62
N GLY A 461 -16.03 6.61 38.51
CA GLY A 461 -15.01 7.42 39.17
C GLY A 461 -13.67 6.69 39.31
N ASP A 462 -13.69 5.36 39.42
CA ASP A 462 -12.47 4.54 39.44
C ASP A 462 -11.87 4.46 38.03
N THR A 463 -10.84 5.28 37.78
CA THR A 463 -9.91 5.00 36.68
C THR A 463 -9.25 3.64 36.96
N PRO A 464 -9.26 2.69 36.00
CA PRO A 464 -8.64 1.39 36.21
C PRO A 464 -7.20 1.50 36.69
N ARG A 465 -6.97 1.12 37.95
CA ARG A 465 -5.63 0.93 38.52
C ARG A 465 -5.00 -0.33 37.95
N TRP A 466 -4.71 -0.30 36.65
CA TRP A 466 -3.61 -1.07 36.09
C TRP A 466 -2.41 -0.89 37.03
N PRO A 467 -1.71 -1.96 37.43
CA PRO A 467 -0.55 -1.81 38.30
C PRO A 467 0.43 -0.84 37.66
N LEU A 468 0.65 0.31 38.31
CA LEU A 468 1.55 1.36 37.84
C LEU A 468 3.03 0.98 37.95
N GLY A 469 3.30 -0.25 38.40
CA GLY A 469 4.43 -1.02 37.94
C GLY A 469 4.42 -1.12 36.42
N THR A 470 5.17 -0.22 35.78
CA THR A 470 5.89 -0.59 34.56
C THR A 470 6.45 -2.01 34.75
N PRO A 471 6.29 -2.91 33.77
CA PRO A 471 7.21 -4.02 33.56
C PRO A 471 8.58 -3.44 33.15
N ARG A 472 9.22 -2.76 34.12
CA ARG A 472 10.67 -2.67 34.19
C ARG A 472 11.16 -4.10 34.25
N TRP A 473 12.27 -4.31 33.59
CA TRP A 473 13.02 -5.55 33.64
C TRP A 473 13.12 -6.06 35.09
N PRO A 474 12.69 -7.30 35.38
CA PRO A 474 13.10 -7.97 36.62
C PRO A 474 14.62 -7.97 36.61
N SER A 475 15.24 -7.25 37.55
CA SER A 475 16.70 -7.11 37.61
C SER A 475 17.33 -8.41 38.07
N GLY A 476 17.40 -9.38 37.15
CA GLY A 476 17.72 -10.78 37.40
C GLY A 476 17.61 -11.67 36.16
N ASP A 477 16.69 -11.38 35.22
CA ASP A 477 16.73 -12.02 33.90
C ASP A 477 17.95 -11.46 33.10
N PRO A 478 18.68 -12.30 32.33
CA PRO A 478 19.88 -11.86 31.61
C PRO A 478 19.59 -11.16 30.27
N GLU A 479 18.55 -11.58 29.54
CA GLU A 479 18.21 -11.06 28.21
C GLU A 479 16.69 -10.98 27.99
N PRO A 480 16.14 -9.84 27.52
CA PRO A 480 14.73 -9.75 27.12
C PRO A 480 14.41 -10.64 25.92
N GLN A 481 13.32 -11.40 26.02
CA GLN A 481 12.78 -12.19 24.91
C GLN A 481 11.26 -12.20 24.88
N ILE A 482 10.68 -12.35 23.67
CA ILE A 482 9.29 -12.77 23.45
C ILE A 482 9.28 -14.10 22.70
N GLU A 483 8.30 -14.97 22.98
CA GLU A 483 8.21 -16.28 22.33
C GLU A 483 6.77 -16.78 22.17
N ASN A 484 6.59 -17.73 21.25
CA ASN A 484 5.38 -18.54 21.07
C ASN A 484 5.79 -19.97 20.66
N GLU A 485 4.86 -20.79 20.15
CA GLU A 485 5.12 -22.17 19.74
C GLU A 485 5.96 -22.33 18.46
N HIS A 486 6.23 -21.23 17.74
CA HIS A 486 6.95 -21.24 16.46
C HIS A 486 8.26 -20.45 16.50
N LEU A 487 8.27 -19.32 17.20
CA LEU A 487 9.38 -18.37 17.24
C LEU A 487 9.79 -18.00 18.66
N ARG A 488 11.09 -17.81 18.87
CA ARG A 488 11.65 -17.04 19.99
C ARG A 488 12.44 -15.88 19.43
N VAL A 489 12.33 -14.72 20.08
CA VAL A 489 12.92 -13.46 19.63
C VAL A 489 13.61 -12.80 20.81
N ARG A 490 14.94 -12.62 20.72
CA ARG A 490 15.80 -12.06 21.77
C ARG A 490 16.20 -10.62 21.44
N PHE A 491 16.45 -9.85 22.48
CA PHE A 491 16.79 -8.43 22.42
C PHE A 491 18.00 -8.10 23.28
N ASP A 492 18.76 -7.09 22.88
CA ASP A 492 19.88 -6.54 23.64
C ASP A 492 19.36 -5.78 24.89
N PRO A 493 19.74 -6.17 26.14
CA PRO A 493 19.28 -5.50 27.36
C PRO A 493 19.83 -4.06 27.55
N ILE A 494 20.92 -3.70 26.88
CA ILE A 494 21.61 -2.41 27.01
C ILE A 494 21.10 -1.41 25.98
N THR A 495 20.82 -1.86 24.75
CA THR A 495 20.35 -1.00 23.66
C THR A 495 18.85 -1.11 23.40
N GLY A 496 18.20 -2.23 23.75
CA GLY A 496 16.78 -2.48 23.47
C GLY A 496 16.47 -2.91 22.03
N HIS A 497 17.49 -3.15 21.20
CA HIS A 497 17.33 -3.57 19.80
C HIS A 497 17.08 -5.08 19.68
N LEU A 498 16.55 -5.48 18.52
CA LEU A 498 16.49 -6.88 18.12
C LEU A 498 17.91 -7.46 18.02
N LEU A 499 18.12 -8.66 18.54
CA LEU A 499 19.39 -9.37 18.56
C LEU A 499 19.34 -10.65 17.70
N GLU A 500 18.30 -11.47 17.89
CA GLU A 500 18.20 -12.80 17.30
C GLU A 500 16.74 -13.20 17.08
N ILE A 501 16.46 -13.86 15.95
CA ILE A 501 15.20 -14.56 15.69
C ILE A 501 15.52 -16.06 15.58
N GLN A 502 14.79 -16.87 16.34
CA GLN A 502 14.86 -18.33 16.34
C GLN A 502 13.56 -18.91 15.78
N ASN A 503 13.63 -19.74 14.74
CA ASN A 503 12.54 -20.60 14.30
C ASN A 503 12.65 -21.96 15.01
N LEU A 504 11.83 -22.12 16.04
CA LEU A 504 11.84 -23.26 16.95
C LEU A 504 11.43 -24.56 16.24
N ALA A 505 10.45 -24.48 15.33
CA ALA A 505 9.94 -25.62 14.56
C ALA A 505 10.92 -26.16 13.51
N LYS A 506 11.98 -25.41 13.17
CA LYS A 506 13.04 -25.81 12.22
C LYS A 506 14.43 -25.91 12.83
N GLY A 507 14.61 -25.52 14.10
CA GLY A 507 15.92 -25.45 14.75
C GLY A 507 16.86 -24.42 14.13
N ILE A 508 16.33 -23.38 13.48
CA ILE A 508 17.13 -22.34 12.81
C ILE A 508 17.23 -21.13 13.74
N SER A 509 18.43 -20.62 13.94
CA SER A 509 18.65 -19.29 14.52
C SER A 509 19.33 -18.36 13.53
N LEU A 510 18.96 -17.09 13.54
CA LEU A 510 19.62 -16.02 12.80
C LEU A 510 19.79 -14.79 13.70
N PRO A 511 21.04 -14.31 13.91
CA PRO A 511 21.29 -12.97 14.42
C PRO A 511 20.72 -11.94 13.44
N VAL A 512 19.82 -11.09 13.93
CA VAL A 512 19.16 -10.04 13.14
C VAL A 512 19.20 -8.75 13.97
N PHE A 513 20.03 -7.81 13.58
CA PHE A 513 19.91 -6.45 14.09
C PHE A 513 18.82 -5.72 13.32
N GLN A 514 17.97 -4.94 14.00
CA GLN A 514 16.99 -4.08 13.37
C GLN A 514 16.93 -2.70 14.05
N SER A 515 16.80 -1.65 13.24
CA SER A 515 16.67 -0.27 13.70
C SER A 515 16.06 0.61 12.60
N PHE A 516 15.65 1.82 12.99
CA PHE A 516 15.35 2.89 12.05
C PHE A 516 16.59 3.77 11.81
N TYR A 517 16.72 4.22 10.56
CA TYR A 517 17.69 5.22 10.12
C TYR A 517 16.96 6.24 9.24
N TRP A 518 17.62 7.34 8.87
CA TRP A 518 17.16 8.21 7.79
C TRP A 518 18.30 8.62 6.87
N TYR A 519 17.99 8.77 5.58
CA TYR A 519 18.82 9.54 4.66
C TYR A 519 18.39 11.02 4.74
N ASN A 520 19.33 11.96 4.76
CA ASN A 520 19.00 13.35 4.50
C ASN A 520 18.71 13.51 3.01
N ALA A 521 17.71 14.31 2.67
CA ALA A 521 17.36 14.65 1.31
C ALA A 521 18.35 15.68 0.73
N SER A 522 18.99 15.37 -0.39
CA SER A 522 19.81 16.34 -1.12
C SER A 522 18.96 17.50 -1.64
N SER A 523 19.47 18.73 -1.50
CA SER A 523 18.90 19.95 -2.10
C SER A 523 19.54 20.32 -3.45
N GLY A 524 20.47 19.49 -3.94
CA GLY A 524 21.39 19.80 -5.02
C GLY A 524 22.80 20.14 -4.51
N ASP A 525 23.79 19.98 -5.37
CA ASP A 525 25.21 20.21 -5.05
C ASP A 525 25.98 20.71 -6.28
N ARG A 526 27.32 20.68 -6.23
CA ARG A 526 28.21 21.09 -7.32
C ARG A 526 28.27 20.09 -8.49
N LEU A 527 27.78 18.87 -8.32
CA LEU A 527 27.77 17.83 -9.36
C LEU A 527 26.43 17.83 -10.11
N SER A 528 25.32 18.03 -9.39
CA SER A 528 23.98 18.13 -9.96
C SER A 528 23.06 19.03 -9.12
N PRO A 529 22.30 19.97 -9.73
CA PRO A 529 21.29 20.78 -9.07
C PRO A 529 19.96 20.03 -8.84
N GLN A 530 19.99 18.69 -8.89
CA GLN A 530 18.87 17.82 -8.59
C GLN A 530 18.69 17.68 -7.07
N ALA A 531 17.49 17.99 -6.59
CA ALA A 531 17.05 17.70 -5.23
C ALA A 531 16.30 16.35 -5.15
N SER A 532 16.18 15.80 -3.95
CA SER A 532 15.20 14.75 -3.65
C SER A 532 13.80 15.37 -3.57
N GLY A 533 12.77 14.69 -4.09
CA GLY A 533 11.39 15.19 -4.15
C GLY A 533 10.38 14.05 -4.25
N ALA A 534 9.15 14.33 -4.70
CA ALA A 534 8.08 13.33 -4.74
C ALA A 534 8.41 12.12 -5.64
N TYR A 535 9.07 12.35 -6.78
CA TYR A 535 9.48 11.32 -7.74
C TYR A 535 10.85 10.74 -7.38
N ILE A 536 11.82 11.64 -7.18
CA ILE A 536 13.24 11.31 -7.08
C ILE A 536 13.65 11.06 -5.63
N PHE A 537 14.45 10.01 -5.45
CA PHE A 537 15.24 9.82 -4.24
C PHE A 537 16.68 10.19 -4.56
N ARG A 538 17.20 11.21 -3.87
CA ARG A 538 18.62 11.57 -3.91
C ARG A 538 19.11 11.85 -2.48
N PRO A 539 19.79 10.90 -1.82
CA PRO A 539 20.41 11.15 -0.53
C PRO A 539 21.60 12.10 -0.68
N ASP A 540 21.95 12.86 0.36
CA ASP A 540 23.18 13.67 0.39
C ASP A 540 24.46 12.82 0.55
N ALA A 541 24.33 11.67 1.22
CA ALA A 541 25.42 10.74 1.53
C ALA A 541 24.95 9.27 1.48
N PRO A 542 25.83 8.32 1.13
CA PRO A 542 25.45 6.90 1.01
C PRO A 542 25.19 6.20 2.36
N THR A 543 25.59 6.81 3.48
CA THR A 543 25.45 6.28 4.84
C THR A 543 24.31 6.99 5.57
N PRO A 544 23.20 6.32 5.92
CA PRO A 544 22.10 6.95 6.63
C PRO A 544 22.40 7.08 8.13
N ILE A 545 21.71 8.02 8.78
CA ILE A 545 21.89 8.39 10.18
C ILE A 545 20.92 7.57 11.05
N PRO A 546 21.35 6.91 12.15
CA PRO A 546 20.46 6.12 13.00
C PRO A 546 19.50 7.03 13.79
N VAL A 547 18.21 6.67 13.81
CA VAL A 547 17.14 7.42 14.50
C VAL A 547 17.39 7.54 16.00
N ALA A 548 17.90 6.47 16.62
CA ALA A 548 18.63 6.53 17.88
C ALA A 548 19.61 5.34 17.98
N LYS A 549 20.56 5.43 18.92
CA LYS A 549 21.52 4.34 19.23
C LYS A 549 20.99 3.32 20.25
N ARG A 550 19.80 3.58 20.83
CA ARG A 550 19.10 2.76 21.82
C ARG A 550 17.60 3.05 21.73
N ALA A 551 16.76 2.11 22.13
CA ALA A 551 15.31 2.28 22.28
C ALA A 551 14.88 2.09 23.73
N ALA A 552 13.96 2.94 24.22
CA ALA A 552 13.31 2.75 25.51
C ALA A 552 12.23 1.66 25.40
N THR A 553 12.51 0.49 25.97
CA THR A 553 11.67 -0.71 25.85
C THR A 553 10.63 -0.85 26.95
N HIS A 554 9.46 -1.39 26.61
CA HIS A 554 8.42 -1.84 27.53
C HIS A 554 7.90 -3.21 27.09
N LEU A 555 8.02 -4.22 27.96
CA LEU A 555 7.61 -5.59 27.71
C LEU A 555 6.18 -5.83 28.23
N LEU A 556 5.31 -6.40 27.40
CA LEU A 556 3.98 -6.88 27.78
C LEU A 556 3.88 -8.35 27.40
N LYS A 557 3.84 -9.25 28.39
CA LYS A 557 3.60 -10.69 28.18
C LYS A 557 2.24 -11.08 28.74
N THR A 558 1.43 -11.74 27.93
CA THR A 558 0.17 -12.38 28.33
C THR A 558 -0.04 -13.68 27.56
N ALA A 559 -1.05 -14.47 27.94
CA ALA A 559 -1.40 -15.71 27.23
C ALA A 559 -1.90 -15.48 25.79
N LEU A 560 -2.36 -14.27 25.45
CA LEU A 560 -2.90 -13.93 24.12
C LEU A 560 -1.91 -13.14 23.25
N VAL A 561 -0.94 -12.45 23.85
CA VAL A 561 0.06 -11.67 23.12
C VAL A 561 1.35 -11.50 23.92
N GLN A 562 2.49 -11.52 23.23
CA GLN A 562 3.74 -10.98 23.75
C GLN A 562 4.22 -9.82 22.87
N GLU A 563 4.35 -8.63 23.46
CA GLU A 563 4.82 -7.40 22.79
C GLU A 563 6.11 -6.89 23.45
N LEU A 564 7.13 -6.57 22.63
CA LEU A 564 8.14 -5.59 23.03
C LEU A 564 7.85 -4.26 22.33
N ARG A 565 7.55 -3.22 23.11
CA ARG A 565 7.29 -1.87 22.63
C ARG A 565 8.60 -1.06 22.72
N GLN A 566 9.16 -0.66 21.58
CA GLN A 566 10.34 0.20 21.46
C GLN A 566 9.93 1.66 21.19
N ASN A 567 10.51 2.59 21.95
CA ASN A 567 10.39 4.02 21.70
C ASN A 567 11.79 4.57 21.39
N PHE A 568 11.95 5.21 20.23
CA PHE A 568 13.18 5.92 19.84
C PHE A 568 12.97 7.41 20.23
N PRO A 569 13.32 8.46 19.46
CA PRO A 569 12.80 9.81 19.72
C PRO A 569 11.26 9.86 19.66
N GLU A 570 10.66 10.97 20.14
CA GLU A 570 9.20 11.10 20.25
C GLU A 570 8.40 10.90 18.94
N TRP A 571 9.06 11.06 17.79
CA TRP A 571 8.52 10.89 16.44
C TRP A 571 8.71 9.47 15.85
N CYS A 572 9.32 8.52 16.57
CA CYS A 572 9.55 7.17 16.05
C CYS A 572 9.38 6.09 17.13
N SER A 573 8.51 5.10 16.86
CA SER A 573 8.26 3.97 17.76
C SER A 573 7.84 2.71 17.01
N GLN A 574 8.03 1.55 17.64
CA GLN A 574 7.74 0.24 17.06
C GLN A 574 7.19 -0.72 18.13
N VAL A 575 6.30 -1.62 17.74
CA VAL A 575 5.88 -2.76 18.56
C VAL A 575 6.23 -4.04 17.82
N LEU A 576 7.14 -4.83 18.41
CA LEU A 576 7.41 -6.21 17.96
C LEU A 576 6.44 -7.14 18.69
N ARG A 577 5.70 -7.98 17.95
CA ARG A 577 4.54 -8.72 18.47
C ARG A 577 4.51 -10.18 18.00
N LEU A 578 4.47 -11.09 18.97
CA LEU A 578 4.08 -12.49 18.79
C LEU A 578 2.71 -12.75 19.44
N ARG A 579 1.98 -13.71 18.87
CA ARG A 579 0.67 -14.22 19.33
C ARG A 579 0.68 -15.75 19.19
N PRO A 580 -0.16 -16.50 19.92
CA PRO A 580 -0.34 -17.93 19.68
C PRO A 580 -0.70 -18.22 18.22
N GLY A 581 -0.18 -19.31 17.67
CA GLY A 581 -0.38 -19.77 16.29
C GLY A 581 0.33 -18.94 15.20
N GLN A 582 1.25 -18.04 15.56
CA GLN A 582 1.84 -17.08 14.61
C GLN A 582 3.29 -17.44 14.19
N PRO A 583 3.53 -18.00 12.98
CA PRO A 583 4.86 -18.42 12.52
C PRO A 583 5.72 -17.26 11.95
N TYR A 584 5.44 -16.03 12.36
CA TYR A 584 6.10 -14.81 11.89
C TYR A 584 6.16 -13.76 13.01
N LEU A 585 7.05 -12.78 12.90
CA LEU A 585 7.15 -11.66 13.84
C LEU A 585 6.51 -10.41 13.24
N GLU A 586 5.55 -9.80 13.93
CA GLU A 586 4.90 -8.57 13.49
C GLU A 586 5.63 -7.34 14.04
N LEU A 587 6.00 -6.39 13.17
CA LEU A 587 6.58 -5.09 13.51
C LEU A 587 5.57 -3.99 13.13
N GLU A 588 4.82 -3.49 14.11
CA GLU A 588 3.95 -2.31 13.95
C GLU A 588 4.78 -1.05 14.17
N TRP A 589 5.09 -0.31 13.11
CA TRP A 589 5.89 0.93 13.16
C TRP A 589 4.99 2.16 13.16
N THR A 590 5.44 3.23 13.83
CA THR A 590 4.81 4.56 13.84
C THR A 590 5.90 5.61 13.67
N VAL A 591 5.86 6.37 12.58
CA VAL A 591 6.84 7.40 12.22
C VAL A 591 6.15 8.73 11.91
N GLY A 592 6.60 9.79 12.56
CA GLY A 592 6.16 11.17 12.39
C GLY A 592 5.75 11.85 13.71
N PRO A 593 5.61 13.19 13.74
CA PRO A 593 5.93 14.12 12.66
C PRO A 593 7.44 14.14 12.39
N ILE A 594 7.87 13.99 11.12
CA ILE A 594 9.29 13.97 10.79
C ILE A 594 9.86 15.38 11.04
N PRO A 595 10.90 15.55 11.87
CA PRO A 595 11.43 16.86 12.21
C PRO A 595 12.24 17.44 11.05
N VAL A 596 11.88 18.66 10.61
CA VAL A 596 12.54 19.40 9.52
C VAL A 596 12.89 20.85 9.90
N GLY A 597 12.77 21.19 11.20
CA GLY A 597 13.13 22.52 11.74
C GLY A 597 14.63 22.83 11.73
N ASP A 598 15.46 21.85 11.32
CA ASP A 598 16.88 21.98 10.98
C ASP A 598 17.12 22.30 9.49
N GLY A 599 16.05 22.57 8.73
CA GLY A 599 16.13 22.87 7.29
C GLY A 599 16.51 21.68 6.42
N THR A 600 16.47 20.45 6.95
CA THR A 600 16.92 19.24 6.26
C THR A 600 15.78 18.23 6.10
N GLY A 601 15.37 17.93 4.87
CA GLY A 601 14.41 16.86 4.57
C GLY A 601 14.96 15.47 4.92
N LYS A 602 14.10 14.52 5.28
CA LYS A 602 14.50 13.20 5.81
C LYS A 602 13.67 12.06 5.23
N GLU A 603 14.35 10.96 4.91
CA GLU A 603 13.79 9.78 4.27
C GLU A 603 14.07 8.57 5.16
N VAL A 604 13.06 8.16 5.93
CA VAL A 604 13.17 7.24 7.06
C VAL A 604 13.04 5.79 6.58
N ILE A 605 14.02 4.97 6.94
CA ILE A 605 14.08 3.55 6.61
C ILE A 605 13.95 2.68 7.87
N SER A 606 13.30 1.53 7.75
CA SER A 606 13.51 0.39 8.64
C SER A 606 14.57 -0.51 7.99
N ARG A 607 15.67 -0.81 8.69
CA ARG A 607 16.76 -1.64 8.19
C ARG A 607 16.97 -2.85 9.09
N PHE A 608 17.18 -4.00 8.44
CA PHE A 608 17.59 -5.28 9.00
C PHE A 608 19.03 -5.58 8.56
N GLU A 609 19.87 -6.06 9.47
CA GLU A 609 21.27 -6.43 9.21
C GLU A 609 21.54 -7.83 9.79
N THR A 610 22.12 -8.73 8.98
CA THR A 610 22.27 -10.17 9.28
C THR A 610 23.61 -10.71 8.75
N PRO A 611 24.10 -11.87 9.24
CA PRO A 611 25.30 -12.51 8.69
C PRO A 611 25.06 -13.31 7.38
N LEU A 612 23.92 -13.13 6.69
CA LEU A 612 23.59 -13.90 5.48
C LEU A 612 24.50 -13.52 4.30
N ARG A 613 25.20 -14.49 3.72
CA ARG A 613 26.07 -14.31 2.55
C ARG A 613 25.26 -14.28 1.26
N THR A 614 24.76 -13.10 0.91
CA THR A 614 23.82 -12.86 -0.19
C THR A 614 24.48 -12.61 -1.57
N ALA A 615 25.79 -12.34 -1.61
CA ALA A 615 26.57 -12.04 -2.82
C ALA A 615 25.96 -10.91 -3.68
N GLY A 616 25.52 -9.84 -3.03
CA GLY A 616 24.87 -8.69 -3.65
C GLY A 616 23.47 -8.96 -4.24
N ARG A 617 22.83 -10.10 -3.92
CA ARG A 617 21.50 -10.48 -4.44
C ARG A 617 20.41 -10.33 -3.39
N PHE A 618 19.27 -9.83 -3.81
CA PHE A 618 18.03 -9.73 -3.04
C PHE A 618 16.84 -9.91 -3.98
N TYR A 619 15.63 -10.02 -3.45
CA TYR A 619 14.46 -10.39 -4.23
C TYR A 619 13.29 -9.49 -3.86
N THR A 620 12.61 -8.91 -4.85
CA THR A 620 11.39 -8.10 -4.65
C THR A 620 10.25 -8.63 -5.51
N ASP A 621 9.01 -8.35 -5.12
CA ASP A 621 7.88 -8.62 -6.01
C ASP A 621 7.78 -7.64 -7.20
N SER A 622 7.09 -8.11 -8.24
CA SER A 622 6.48 -7.32 -9.29
C SER A 622 4.96 -7.37 -9.07
N ASN A 623 4.40 -6.23 -8.66
CA ASN A 623 2.98 -6.00 -8.41
C ASN A 623 2.33 -7.08 -7.51
N GLY A 624 3.04 -7.52 -6.48
CA GLY A 624 2.62 -8.56 -5.54
C GLY A 624 2.70 -10.00 -6.06
N ARG A 625 2.91 -10.21 -7.37
CA ARG A 625 2.79 -11.53 -8.02
C ARG A 625 4.14 -12.23 -8.21
N GLN A 626 4.87 -11.90 -9.28
CA GLN A 626 6.16 -12.53 -9.57
C GLN A 626 7.22 -12.02 -8.59
N VAL A 627 8.16 -12.87 -8.19
CA VAL A 627 9.38 -12.48 -7.50
C VAL A 627 10.52 -12.41 -8.51
N LEU A 628 11.22 -11.27 -8.52
CA LEU A 628 12.34 -10.98 -9.40
C LEU A 628 13.63 -10.91 -8.58
N GLU A 629 14.69 -11.57 -9.07
CA GLU A 629 16.03 -11.39 -8.51
C GLU A 629 16.56 -10.00 -8.87
N ARG A 630 17.03 -9.28 -7.86
CA ARG A 630 17.71 -8.00 -7.95
C ARG A 630 19.18 -8.21 -7.58
N ARG A 631 20.08 -7.56 -8.30
CA ARG A 631 21.52 -7.55 -8.01
C ARG A 631 22.01 -6.12 -7.89
N ARG A 632 22.70 -5.81 -6.79
CA ARG A 632 23.29 -4.51 -6.51
C ARG A 632 24.29 -4.11 -7.61
N ASP A 633 24.18 -2.87 -8.06
CA ASP A 633 24.98 -2.22 -9.11
C ASP A 633 25.04 -2.99 -10.45
N TYR A 634 23.95 -3.70 -10.78
CA TYR A 634 23.84 -4.49 -12.01
C TYR A 634 22.54 -4.21 -12.76
N ARG A 635 22.59 -4.36 -14.09
CA ARG A 635 21.45 -4.42 -15.01
C ARG A 635 21.75 -5.49 -16.06
N PRO A 636 20.78 -6.35 -16.46
CA PRO A 636 21.05 -7.44 -17.39
C PRO A 636 21.04 -7.01 -18.86
N THR A 637 20.40 -5.86 -19.17
CA THR A 637 20.20 -5.38 -20.56
C THR A 637 21.25 -4.34 -20.99
N TRP A 638 21.98 -3.70 -20.06
CA TRP A 638 23.03 -2.72 -20.37
C TRP A 638 24.10 -2.63 -19.26
N ASN A 639 25.29 -2.11 -19.60
CA ASN A 639 26.33 -1.80 -18.63
C ASN A 639 25.95 -0.56 -17.82
N LEU A 640 25.75 -0.71 -16.51
CA LEU A 640 25.34 0.39 -15.62
C LEU A 640 26.53 1.30 -15.27
N THR A 641 26.50 2.55 -15.73
CA THR A 641 27.30 3.63 -15.12
C THR A 641 26.55 4.13 -13.88
N GLN A 642 27.01 3.74 -12.69
CA GLN A 642 26.35 4.12 -11.44
C GLN A 642 26.68 5.57 -11.04
N SER A 643 25.65 6.39 -10.82
CA SER A 643 25.78 7.76 -10.27
C SER A 643 25.24 7.90 -8.85
N GLU A 644 24.38 6.97 -8.39
CA GLU A 644 23.70 7.02 -7.10
C GLU A 644 23.65 5.60 -6.51
N PRO A 645 24.71 5.13 -5.81
CA PRO A 645 24.81 3.73 -5.34
C PRO A 645 23.73 3.33 -4.33
N VAL A 646 23.01 4.30 -3.74
CA VAL A 646 21.82 4.07 -2.93
C VAL A 646 20.56 4.01 -3.81
N ALA A 647 20.14 5.16 -4.37
CA ALA A 647 18.87 5.28 -5.09
C ALA A 647 18.79 4.41 -6.35
N GLY A 648 19.91 4.23 -7.07
CA GLY A 648 20.02 3.35 -8.22
C GLY A 648 19.92 1.85 -7.90
N ASN A 649 19.81 1.48 -6.62
CA ASN A 649 19.58 0.10 -6.15
C ASN A 649 18.25 -0.07 -5.39
N TYR A 650 17.40 0.97 -5.32
CA TYR A 650 16.04 0.84 -4.78
C TYR A 650 15.08 0.27 -5.83
N TYR A 651 14.15 -0.57 -5.37
CA TYR A 651 13.10 -1.20 -6.19
C TYR A 651 11.74 -1.10 -5.47
N PRO A 652 10.61 -1.17 -6.20
CA PRO A 652 9.30 -1.21 -5.58
C PRO A 652 9.07 -2.56 -4.89
N VAL A 653 8.40 -2.51 -3.74
CA VAL A 653 7.96 -3.65 -2.92
C VAL A 653 6.48 -3.44 -2.63
N ASN A 654 5.59 -4.22 -3.27
CA ASN A 654 4.14 -4.05 -3.13
C ASN A 654 3.53 -4.98 -2.07
N THR A 655 4.26 -6.04 -1.72
CA THR A 655 3.91 -7.09 -0.76
C THR A 655 5.11 -7.73 -0.06
N ARG A 656 6.27 -7.93 -0.72
CA ARG A 656 7.39 -8.71 -0.16
C ARG A 656 8.78 -8.36 -0.73
N ILE A 657 9.77 -8.34 0.16
CA ILE A 657 11.20 -8.30 -0.14
C ILE A 657 11.92 -9.37 0.70
N PHE A 658 12.95 -10.02 0.17
CA PHE A 658 13.75 -10.98 0.94
C PHE A 658 15.22 -11.07 0.54
N ILE A 659 16.02 -11.56 1.49
CA ILE A 659 17.41 -11.96 1.32
C ILE A 659 17.59 -13.42 1.76
N LYS A 660 18.53 -14.14 1.15
CA LYS A 660 18.84 -15.53 1.49
C LYS A 660 20.29 -15.91 1.22
N ASP A 661 20.76 -16.94 1.90
CA ASP A 661 21.99 -17.66 1.56
C ASP A 661 21.66 -19.02 0.88
N ARG A 662 22.45 -20.08 1.11
CA ARG A 662 22.17 -21.43 0.60
C ARG A 662 21.17 -22.26 1.43
N LYS A 663 20.76 -21.79 2.60
CA LYS A 663 19.91 -22.55 3.55
C LYS A 663 18.80 -21.72 4.16
N VAL A 664 19.05 -20.45 4.48
CA VAL A 664 18.14 -19.60 5.27
C VAL A 664 17.68 -18.40 4.45
N GLN A 665 16.39 -18.08 4.56
CA GLN A 665 15.76 -16.89 3.96
C GLN A 665 15.12 -16.03 5.06
N LEU A 666 15.45 -14.74 5.07
CA LEU A 666 14.75 -13.71 5.83
C LEU A 666 13.85 -12.92 4.88
N THR A 667 12.53 -13.01 5.08
CA THR A 667 11.52 -12.33 4.27
C THR A 667 10.83 -11.25 5.09
N VAL A 668 10.58 -10.09 4.49
CA VAL A 668 9.77 -9.01 5.07
C VAL A 668 8.58 -8.74 4.14
N LEU A 669 7.37 -8.87 4.67
CA LEU A 669 6.13 -8.50 4.00
C LEU A 669 5.71 -7.06 4.38
N THR A 670 5.06 -6.36 3.46
CA THR A 670 4.63 -4.95 3.63
C THR A 670 3.12 -4.80 3.57
N ASP A 671 2.55 -3.90 4.40
CA ASP A 671 1.11 -3.58 4.43
C ASP A 671 0.68 -2.54 3.38
N ARG A 672 1.63 -2.05 2.58
CA ARG A 672 1.49 -1.07 1.51
C ARG A 672 2.69 -1.14 0.57
N CYS A 673 2.62 -0.42 -0.54
CA CYS A 673 3.78 -0.28 -1.43
C CYS A 673 4.87 0.59 -0.78
N GLN A 674 6.13 0.16 -0.88
CA GLN A 674 7.32 0.83 -0.33
C GLN A 674 8.51 0.68 -1.30
N GLY A 675 9.48 1.59 -1.22
CA GLY A 675 10.81 1.42 -1.80
C GLY A 675 11.70 0.59 -0.89
N GLY A 676 12.39 -0.42 -1.43
CA GLY A 676 13.31 -1.26 -0.66
C GLY A 676 14.56 -1.69 -1.43
N SER A 677 15.59 -2.13 -0.69
CA SER A 677 16.89 -2.51 -1.23
C SER A 677 17.69 -3.47 -0.32
N SER A 678 18.85 -3.92 -0.82
CA SER A 678 19.91 -4.62 -0.08
C SER A 678 21.25 -3.99 -0.45
N LEU A 679 21.61 -2.92 0.26
CA LEU A 679 22.78 -2.09 -0.07
C LEU A 679 24.12 -2.70 0.37
N GLN A 680 24.09 -3.66 1.30
CA GLN A 680 25.25 -4.43 1.74
C GLN A 680 24.89 -5.92 1.78
N ASP A 681 25.89 -6.79 1.85
CA ASP A 681 25.61 -8.23 1.97
C ASP A 681 25.00 -8.54 3.35
N GLY A 682 23.91 -9.32 3.35
CA GLY A 682 23.16 -9.64 4.56
C GLY A 682 22.26 -8.52 5.10
N SER A 683 22.19 -7.33 4.47
CA SER A 683 21.25 -6.27 4.86
C SER A 683 20.02 -6.19 3.96
N LEU A 684 18.92 -5.68 4.51
CA LEU A 684 17.66 -5.43 3.82
C LEU A 684 17.03 -4.16 4.42
N GLU A 685 16.55 -3.24 3.59
CA GLU A 685 15.90 -2.02 4.06
C GLU A 685 14.64 -1.66 3.27
N LEU A 686 13.71 -0.98 3.96
CA LEU A 686 12.43 -0.50 3.45
C LEU A 686 12.22 0.94 3.93
N MET A 687 11.99 1.85 2.99
CA MET A 687 11.69 3.26 3.27
C MET A 687 10.24 3.40 3.70
N VAL A 688 10.01 3.72 4.98
CA VAL A 688 8.69 3.73 5.62
C VAL A 688 7.98 5.08 5.55
N HIS A 689 8.73 6.19 5.57
CA HIS A 689 8.18 7.55 5.47
C HIS A 689 9.20 8.56 4.95
N ARG A 690 8.75 9.64 4.30
CA ARG A 690 9.57 10.70 3.68
C ARG A 690 8.97 12.07 4.00
N ARG A 691 9.80 13.07 4.28
CA ARG A 691 9.37 14.48 4.37
C ARG A 691 10.46 15.38 3.78
N LEU A 692 10.13 16.14 2.76
CA LEU A 692 11.07 16.82 1.87
C LEU A 692 10.74 18.32 1.77
N LEU A 693 11.75 19.15 1.56
CA LEU A 693 11.62 20.62 1.57
C LEU A 693 11.78 21.26 0.18
N HIS A 694 11.89 20.44 -0.86
CA HIS A 694 12.14 20.87 -2.23
C HIS A 694 11.31 20.07 -3.23
N ASP A 695 10.99 20.71 -4.36
CA ASP A 695 10.50 20.07 -5.59
C ASP A 695 11.69 19.50 -6.40
N ASP A 696 11.49 18.34 -7.03
CA ASP A 696 12.52 17.65 -7.83
C ASP A 696 12.49 17.99 -9.32
N LYS A 697 11.75 19.04 -9.70
CA LYS A 697 11.70 19.64 -11.04
C LYS A 697 11.13 18.69 -12.10
N ARG A 698 10.18 17.83 -11.70
CA ARG A 698 9.40 16.96 -12.60
C ARG A 698 7.98 17.45 -12.91
N GLY A 699 7.67 18.70 -12.53
CA GLY A 699 6.43 19.39 -12.91
C GLY A 699 5.34 19.40 -11.83
N LEU A 700 5.62 18.83 -10.66
CA LEU A 700 4.75 18.93 -9.48
C LEU A 700 4.70 20.37 -8.95
N GLU A 701 5.85 21.05 -8.86
CA GLU A 701 6.02 22.40 -8.32
C GLU A 701 5.67 22.51 -6.81
N GLU A 702 5.72 21.39 -6.09
CA GLU A 702 5.38 21.28 -4.67
C GLU A 702 6.39 20.33 -3.99
N ALA A 703 6.79 20.64 -2.76
CA ALA A 703 7.62 19.75 -1.95
C ALA A 703 6.76 18.67 -1.27
N LEU A 704 7.33 17.49 -1.01
CA LEU A 704 6.65 16.42 -0.27
C LEU A 704 6.66 16.72 1.25
N ASP A 705 5.90 17.74 1.65
CA ASP A 705 5.76 18.22 3.03
C ASP A 705 4.32 17.99 3.54
N GLU A 706 3.91 16.72 3.66
CA GLU A 706 2.55 16.36 4.08
C GLU A 706 2.25 16.91 5.50
N PRO A 707 1.29 17.85 5.67
CA PRO A 707 1.21 18.66 6.89
C PRO A 707 0.63 17.91 8.11
N GLY A 708 -0.16 16.86 7.89
CA GLY A 708 -0.88 16.15 8.95
C GLY A 708 -2.00 16.98 9.61
N ALA A 709 -2.74 16.35 10.52
CA ALA A 709 -3.95 16.94 11.11
C ALA A 709 -3.69 18.13 12.06
N ASP A 710 -2.45 18.34 12.51
CA ASP A 710 -2.03 19.44 13.40
C ASP A 710 -1.05 20.42 12.72
N GLY A 711 -0.81 20.26 11.42
CA GLY A 711 0.14 21.07 10.63
C GLY A 711 1.62 20.86 10.94
N ARG A 712 1.99 19.95 11.86
CA ARG A 712 3.40 19.73 12.25
C ARG A 712 4.13 18.67 11.43
N GLY A 713 3.43 17.98 10.53
CA GLY A 713 3.93 16.91 9.68
C GLY A 713 3.15 15.60 9.87
N LEU A 714 2.84 14.90 8.78
CA LEU A 714 2.01 13.70 8.81
C LEU A 714 2.67 12.56 9.60
N VAL A 715 1.89 11.93 10.48
CA VAL A 715 2.27 10.73 11.24
C VAL A 715 1.68 9.51 10.58
N VAL A 716 2.51 8.51 10.30
CA VAL A 716 2.12 7.30 9.57
C VAL A 716 2.40 6.07 10.42
N ARG A 717 1.39 5.20 10.54
CA ARG A 717 1.47 3.89 11.18
C ARG A 717 1.30 2.80 10.14
N GLY A 718 2.12 1.76 10.23
CA GLY A 718 2.06 0.59 9.35
C GLY A 718 2.70 -0.65 9.94
N ARG A 719 2.71 -1.73 9.16
CA ARG A 719 3.14 -3.07 9.60
C ARG A 719 4.12 -3.70 8.62
N HIS A 720 5.12 -4.35 9.18
CA HIS A 720 5.94 -5.37 8.52
C HIS A 720 5.69 -6.73 9.17
N LEU A 721 5.62 -7.80 8.38
CA LEU A 721 5.70 -9.17 8.92
C LEU A 721 7.04 -9.78 8.52
N VAL A 722 7.82 -10.21 9.50
CA VAL A 722 9.17 -10.75 9.33
C VAL A 722 9.11 -12.27 9.49
N LEU A 723 9.58 -13.00 8.49
CA LEU A 723 9.56 -14.46 8.43
C LEU A 723 10.98 -15.00 8.27
N LEU A 724 11.36 -15.95 9.13
CA LEU A 724 12.63 -16.67 9.10
C LEU A 724 12.34 -18.16 8.87
N ASP A 725 12.80 -18.71 7.74
CA ASP A 725 12.65 -20.13 7.42
C ASP A 725 13.81 -20.61 6.53
N THR A 726 13.83 -21.92 6.26
CA THR A 726 14.55 -22.53 5.14
C THR A 726 14.20 -21.87 3.80
N VAL A 727 15.14 -21.87 2.86
CA VAL A 727 14.90 -21.38 1.48
C VAL A 727 13.79 -22.19 0.80
N GLU A 728 13.68 -23.47 1.12
CA GLU A 728 12.74 -24.44 0.54
C GLU A 728 11.29 -24.23 1.05
N ALA A 729 11.09 -23.89 2.33
CA ALA A 729 9.76 -23.70 2.91
C ALA A 729 9.30 -22.24 3.01
N SER A 730 10.22 -21.24 2.92
CA SER A 730 9.85 -19.82 3.01
C SER A 730 8.70 -19.39 2.07
N PRO A 731 8.60 -19.88 0.82
CA PRO A 731 7.44 -19.59 -0.04
C PRO A 731 6.10 -20.11 0.49
N GLU A 732 6.09 -21.22 1.22
CA GLU A 732 4.88 -21.80 1.82
C GLU A 732 4.36 -20.91 2.96
N GLN A 733 5.22 -20.08 3.57
CA GLN A 733 4.79 -18.99 4.45
C GLN A 733 4.49 -17.69 3.67
N HIS A 734 5.45 -17.14 2.93
CA HIS A 734 5.35 -15.76 2.44
C HIS A 734 4.33 -15.54 1.30
N ARG A 735 3.79 -16.61 0.69
CA ARG A 735 2.71 -16.52 -0.30
C ARG A 735 1.33 -16.31 0.36
N PRO A 736 0.81 -17.19 1.24
CA PRO A 736 -0.49 -16.98 1.89
C PRO A 736 -0.51 -15.74 2.79
N ARG A 737 0.52 -15.49 3.62
CA ARG A 737 0.50 -14.34 4.54
C ARG A 737 0.53 -12.99 3.81
N ALA A 738 1.03 -12.94 2.57
CA ALA A 738 0.89 -11.75 1.73
C ALA A 738 -0.56 -11.48 1.33
N GLN A 739 -1.37 -12.52 1.06
CA GLN A 739 -2.81 -12.35 0.79
C GLN A 739 -3.58 -11.98 2.07
N GLU A 740 -3.21 -12.54 3.22
CA GLU A 740 -3.74 -12.13 4.55
C GLU A 740 -3.47 -10.64 4.87
N MET A 741 -2.37 -10.07 4.35
CA MET A 741 -2.07 -8.64 4.46
C MET A 741 -2.77 -7.77 3.39
N VAL A 742 -2.95 -8.28 2.16
CA VAL A 742 -3.54 -7.53 1.04
C VAL A 742 -5.07 -7.51 1.11
N THR A 743 -5.70 -8.54 1.67
CA THR A 743 -7.17 -8.62 1.82
C THR A 743 -7.50 -9.15 3.22
N PRO A 744 -7.26 -8.34 4.28
CA PRO A 744 -7.43 -8.78 5.66
C PRO A 744 -8.91 -8.97 6.03
N PRO A 745 -9.22 -9.89 6.97
CA PRO A 745 -10.54 -10.00 7.58
C PRO A 745 -11.03 -8.67 8.18
N THR A 746 -12.31 -8.37 7.99
CA THR A 746 -12.94 -7.13 8.50
C THR A 746 -13.80 -7.41 9.72
N VAL A 747 -13.70 -6.52 10.71
CA VAL A 747 -14.48 -6.54 11.94
C VAL A 747 -15.62 -5.52 11.85
N VAL A 748 -16.86 -5.99 12.02
CA VAL A 748 -18.08 -5.19 12.09
C VAL A 748 -18.75 -5.48 13.44
N LEU A 749 -19.31 -4.47 14.11
CA LEU A 749 -19.94 -4.63 15.43
C LEU A 749 -21.46 -4.41 15.36
N ALA A 750 -22.20 -4.94 16.34
CA ALA A 750 -23.64 -4.71 16.52
C ALA A 750 -23.99 -4.48 18.01
N PRO A 751 -24.90 -3.54 18.35
CA PRO A 751 -25.35 -3.32 19.72
C PRO A 751 -26.39 -4.37 20.12
N GLY A 752 -25.97 -5.36 20.89
CA GLY A 752 -26.80 -6.47 21.33
C GLY A 752 -26.31 -7.81 20.76
N THR A 753 -27.24 -8.54 20.12
CA THR A 753 -27.12 -9.96 19.80
C THR A 753 -26.62 -10.25 18.38
N GLY A 754 -26.65 -9.28 17.46
CA GLY A 754 -26.18 -9.39 16.08
C GLY A 754 -26.98 -10.37 15.19
N PRO A 755 -26.31 -11.04 14.23
CA PRO A 755 -26.89 -12.11 13.40
C PRO A 755 -27.55 -13.25 14.19
N HIS A 756 -28.72 -13.70 13.74
CA HIS A 756 -29.30 -14.98 14.15
C HIS A 756 -28.41 -16.16 13.73
N LEU A 757 -27.96 -16.17 12.46
CA LEU A 757 -27.00 -17.16 11.96
C LEU A 757 -25.58 -16.78 12.40
N ARG A 758 -25.05 -17.51 13.38
CA ARG A 758 -23.76 -17.22 14.03
C ARG A 758 -22.53 -17.51 13.17
N GLN A 759 -22.69 -18.28 12.09
CA GLN A 759 -21.61 -18.60 11.16
C GLN A 759 -22.18 -18.92 9.77
N VAL A 760 -21.59 -18.34 8.73
CA VAL A 760 -22.00 -18.51 7.32
C VAL A 760 -20.76 -18.57 6.43
N SER A 761 -20.71 -19.48 5.47
CA SER A 761 -19.66 -19.55 4.43
C SER A 761 -20.26 -19.45 3.03
N GLY A 762 -19.65 -18.65 2.16
CA GLY A 762 -19.97 -18.54 0.74
C GLY A 762 -19.47 -19.71 -0.12
N LEU A 763 -18.62 -20.58 0.43
CA LEU A 763 -18.10 -21.78 -0.24
C LEU A 763 -18.65 -23.07 0.39
N ARG A 764 -18.63 -24.16 -0.37
CA ARG A 764 -18.91 -25.53 0.15
C ARG A 764 -17.66 -26.23 0.69
N ARG A 765 -16.49 -25.66 0.43
CA ARG A 765 -15.15 -26.16 0.77
C ARG A 765 -14.13 -25.04 0.55
N ALA A 766 -13.06 -25.01 1.33
CA ALA A 766 -11.90 -24.16 1.05
C ALA A 766 -11.30 -24.49 -0.34
N LEU A 767 -10.67 -23.49 -0.96
CA LEU A 767 -9.85 -23.71 -2.15
C LEU A 767 -8.52 -24.39 -1.78
N PRO A 768 -7.82 -25.02 -2.75
CA PRO A 768 -6.45 -25.48 -2.53
C PRO A 768 -5.56 -24.34 -1.99
N PRO A 769 -4.57 -24.62 -1.11
CA PRO A 769 -3.76 -23.58 -0.46
C PRO A 769 -2.87 -22.77 -1.44
N ASN A 770 -2.74 -23.24 -2.67
CA ASN A 770 -2.03 -22.55 -3.75
C ASN A 770 -2.94 -21.81 -4.75
N VAL A 771 -4.27 -21.82 -4.56
CA VAL A 771 -5.24 -21.11 -5.41
C VAL A 771 -5.98 -20.03 -4.62
N HIS A 772 -5.85 -18.79 -5.07
CA HIS A 772 -6.50 -17.63 -4.46
C HIS A 772 -7.69 -17.13 -5.31
N LEU A 773 -8.74 -16.68 -4.62
CA LEU A 773 -9.94 -16.06 -5.20
C LEU A 773 -9.70 -14.56 -5.42
N LEU A 774 -8.97 -14.24 -6.50
CA LEU A 774 -8.50 -12.89 -6.83
C LEU A 774 -9.65 -11.89 -7.12
N SER A 775 -10.81 -12.36 -7.57
CA SER A 775 -12.00 -11.52 -7.73
C SER A 775 -13.27 -12.36 -7.70
N LEU A 776 -14.30 -11.83 -7.04
CA LEU A 776 -15.68 -12.28 -7.16
C LEU A 776 -16.56 -11.01 -7.18
N GLU A 777 -17.16 -10.69 -8.32
CA GLU A 777 -17.89 -9.44 -8.53
C GLU A 777 -19.07 -9.62 -9.49
N PRO A 778 -20.21 -8.94 -9.29
CA PRO A 778 -21.39 -9.10 -10.14
C PRO A 778 -21.20 -8.43 -11.51
N ARG A 779 -21.94 -8.92 -12.52
CA ARG A 779 -21.98 -8.40 -13.88
C ARG A 779 -23.41 -8.42 -14.44
N GLY A 780 -24.22 -7.48 -13.99
CA GLY A 780 -25.63 -7.37 -14.37
C GLY A 780 -26.49 -8.48 -13.74
N ALA A 781 -27.70 -8.66 -14.27
CA ALA A 781 -28.67 -9.60 -13.71
C ALA A 781 -28.23 -11.07 -13.89
N GLY A 782 -27.96 -11.76 -12.79
CA GLY A 782 -27.70 -13.20 -12.78
C GLY A 782 -26.36 -13.64 -13.40
N ALA A 783 -25.39 -12.74 -13.55
CA ALA A 783 -24.04 -13.08 -14.00
C ALA A 783 -22.96 -12.52 -13.06
N VAL A 784 -21.84 -13.23 -12.98
CA VAL A 784 -20.74 -12.99 -12.03
C VAL A 784 -19.40 -13.12 -12.76
N LEU A 785 -18.50 -12.18 -12.56
CA LEU A 785 -17.11 -12.32 -12.97
C LEU A 785 -16.27 -12.91 -11.83
N LEU A 786 -15.57 -13.98 -12.15
CA LEU A 786 -14.74 -14.76 -11.25
C LEU A 786 -13.29 -14.76 -11.75
N ARG A 787 -12.32 -14.48 -10.87
CA ARG A 787 -10.90 -14.68 -11.15
C ARG A 787 -10.30 -15.62 -10.11
N LEU A 788 -9.67 -16.69 -10.59
CA LEU A 788 -8.83 -17.59 -9.79
C LEU A 788 -7.38 -17.44 -10.23
N GLU A 789 -6.45 -17.33 -9.28
CA GLU A 789 -5.01 -17.32 -9.57
C GLU A 789 -4.25 -18.41 -8.82
N HIS A 790 -3.13 -18.83 -9.40
CA HIS A 790 -2.16 -19.71 -8.74
C HIS A 790 -1.02 -18.87 -8.11
N LEU A 791 -0.82 -19.00 -6.80
CA LEU A 791 0.06 -18.12 -6.01
C LEU A 791 1.56 -18.27 -6.33
N TYR A 792 2.00 -19.50 -6.58
CA TYR A 792 3.41 -19.88 -6.69
C TYR A 792 3.95 -19.86 -8.12
N GLN A 793 5.24 -19.58 -8.27
CA GLN A 793 6.06 -19.76 -9.47
C GLN A 793 6.41 -21.24 -9.70
N VAL A 794 6.80 -21.60 -10.94
CA VAL A 794 7.25 -22.96 -11.27
C VAL A 794 8.51 -23.28 -10.45
N GLY A 795 8.49 -24.40 -9.72
CA GLY A 795 9.64 -24.85 -8.91
C GLY A 795 9.96 -24.02 -7.66
N GLU A 796 9.07 -23.10 -7.26
CA GLU A 796 9.26 -22.26 -6.07
C GLU A 796 9.08 -23.04 -4.75
N SER A 797 8.09 -23.94 -4.68
CA SER A 797 7.90 -24.87 -3.56
C SER A 797 7.56 -26.27 -4.09
N GLN A 798 8.03 -27.31 -3.39
CA GLN A 798 7.81 -28.71 -3.76
C GLN A 798 6.33 -29.13 -3.65
N SER A 799 5.52 -28.42 -2.86
CA SER A 799 4.09 -28.68 -2.67
C SER A 799 3.21 -27.63 -3.38
N GLY A 800 3.47 -26.34 -3.15
CA GLY A 800 2.67 -25.21 -3.63
C GLY A 800 2.77 -24.96 -5.13
N SER A 801 3.89 -25.30 -5.78
CA SER A 801 4.08 -25.15 -7.23
C SER A 801 3.44 -26.29 -8.07
N ARG A 802 2.58 -27.12 -7.48
CA ARG A 802 1.85 -28.20 -8.18
C ARG A 802 0.54 -27.68 -8.77
N ALA A 803 0.25 -28.01 -10.02
CA ALA A 803 -0.98 -27.60 -10.69
C ALA A 803 -2.24 -28.01 -9.92
N ALA A 804 -3.10 -27.03 -9.60
CA ALA A 804 -4.33 -27.23 -8.86
C ALA A 804 -5.55 -27.38 -9.79
N THR A 805 -6.68 -27.89 -9.28
CA THR A 805 -7.95 -27.98 -10.02
C THR A 805 -9.12 -27.62 -9.11
N VAL A 806 -10.03 -26.77 -9.60
CA VAL A 806 -11.23 -26.30 -8.90
C VAL A 806 -12.46 -26.58 -9.76
N ASP A 807 -13.54 -27.09 -9.16
CA ASP A 807 -14.80 -27.35 -9.85
C ASP A 807 -15.84 -26.28 -9.49
N LEU A 808 -16.12 -25.37 -10.43
CA LEU A 808 -16.93 -24.17 -10.18
C LEU A 808 -18.40 -24.49 -9.91
N THR A 809 -18.90 -25.61 -10.45
CA THR A 809 -20.32 -26.00 -10.32
C THR A 809 -20.68 -26.39 -8.88
N THR A 810 -19.67 -26.78 -8.09
CA THR A 810 -19.80 -27.25 -6.70
C THR A 810 -19.04 -26.37 -5.70
N LEU A 811 -18.55 -25.20 -6.13
CA LEU A 811 -17.73 -24.32 -5.30
C LEU A 811 -18.57 -23.49 -4.31
N PHE A 812 -19.61 -22.81 -4.79
CA PHE A 812 -20.36 -21.82 -4.01
C PHE A 812 -21.57 -22.42 -3.26
N SER A 813 -21.82 -21.92 -2.05
CA SER A 813 -22.97 -22.30 -1.21
C SER A 813 -24.25 -21.53 -1.56
N ALA A 814 -24.13 -20.21 -1.73
CA ALA A 814 -25.23 -19.25 -1.85
C ALA A 814 -26.04 -19.34 -3.16
N PHE A 815 -25.36 -19.67 -4.28
CA PHE A 815 -25.96 -19.78 -5.60
C PHE A 815 -25.47 -21.02 -6.35
N THR A 816 -26.20 -21.40 -7.40
CA THR A 816 -25.82 -22.47 -8.33
C THR A 816 -25.28 -21.87 -9.62
N VAL A 817 -24.08 -22.27 -10.04
CA VAL A 817 -23.50 -21.88 -11.33
C VAL A 817 -24.16 -22.71 -12.44
N THR A 818 -24.81 -22.06 -13.40
CA THR A 818 -25.55 -22.71 -14.50
C THR A 818 -24.74 -22.75 -15.79
N SER A 819 -23.99 -21.69 -16.09
CA SER A 819 -23.10 -21.56 -17.25
C SER A 819 -21.74 -20.96 -16.83
N VAL A 820 -20.69 -21.26 -17.60
CA VAL A 820 -19.36 -20.65 -17.43
C VAL A 820 -18.75 -20.40 -18.81
N GLN A 821 -18.33 -19.17 -19.06
CA GLN A 821 -17.54 -18.77 -20.22
C GLN A 821 -16.16 -18.27 -19.75
N GLU A 822 -15.07 -18.80 -20.31
CA GLU A 822 -13.73 -18.29 -20.03
C GLU A 822 -13.44 -17.03 -20.86
N MET A 823 -12.87 -16.02 -20.20
CA MET A 823 -12.67 -14.66 -20.71
C MET A 823 -11.19 -14.29 -20.74
N ALA A 824 -10.86 -13.22 -21.47
CA ALA A 824 -9.65 -12.44 -21.25
C ALA A 824 -9.62 -11.86 -19.82
N LEU A 825 -8.44 -11.42 -19.35
CA LEU A 825 -8.25 -10.94 -17.97
C LEU A 825 -9.15 -9.75 -17.59
N GLY A 826 -9.49 -8.91 -18.57
CA GLY A 826 -10.43 -7.79 -18.40
C GLY A 826 -11.88 -8.22 -18.11
N GLY A 827 -12.26 -9.44 -18.47
CA GLY A 827 -13.66 -9.92 -18.42
C GLY A 827 -14.53 -9.41 -19.57
N ASP A 828 -13.90 -8.83 -20.59
CA ASP A 828 -14.47 -8.08 -21.71
C ASP A 828 -14.64 -8.93 -22.98
N ILE A 829 -13.60 -9.70 -23.33
CA ILE A 829 -13.55 -10.51 -24.55
C ILE A 829 -13.57 -12.00 -24.16
N PRO A 830 -14.47 -12.84 -24.72
CA PRO A 830 -14.39 -14.29 -24.53
C PRO A 830 -13.04 -14.84 -25.00
N LEU A 831 -12.37 -15.64 -24.17
CA LEU A 831 -11.07 -16.24 -24.50
C LEU A 831 -11.06 -16.98 -25.86
N PRO A 832 -12.17 -17.61 -26.32
CA PRO A 832 -12.26 -18.14 -27.68
C PRO A 832 -11.92 -17.17 -28.82
N ALA A 833 -12.23 -15.87 -28.68
CA ALA A 833 -12.04 -14.82 -29.67
C ALA A 833 -10.68 -14.11 -29.59
N VAL A 834 -9.87 -14.39 -28.56
CA VAL A 834 -8.56 -13.74 -28.37
C VAL A 834 -7.53 -14.26 -29.38
N SER A 835 -7.29 -13.47 -30.43
CA SER A 835 -6.16 -13.67 -31.36
C SER A 835 -4.88 -13.01 -30.83
N ARG A 836 -3.71 -13.58 -31.16
CA ARG A 836 -2.39 -13.03 -30.80
C ARG A 836 -1.46 -13.02 -32.01
N LEU A 837 -0.76 -11.90 -32.20
CA LEU A 837 0.33 -11.80 -33.16
C LEU A 837 1.49 -12.71 -32.71
N LEU A 838 2.02 -13.51 -33.64
CA LEU A 838 3.19 -14.36 -33.42
C LEU A 838 4.42 -13.67 -33.99
N TRP A 839 5.39 -13.36 -33.12
CA TRP A 839 6.60 -12.61 -33.46
C TRP A 839 7.79 -13.54 -33.62
N ASN A 840 8.66 -13.25 -34.59
CA ASN A 840 9.94 -13.94 -34.74
C ASN A 840 10.92 -13.40 -33.70
N THR A 841 11.59 -14.27 -32.95
CA THR A 841 12.64 -13.94 -31.98
C THR A 841 13.92 -14.72 -32.30
N PRO A 842 15.08 -14.38 -31.71
CA PRO A 842 16.30 -15.19 -31.83
C PRO A 842 16.15 -16.65 -31.36
N THR A 843 15.13 -16.92 -30.54
CA THR A 843 14.76 -18.27 -30.06
C THR A 843 13.73 -18.99 -30.95
N GLY A 844 13.35 -18.40 -32.09
CA GLY A 844 12.38 -18.93 -33.04
C GLY A 844 10.92 -18.53 -32.77
N THR A 845 10.11 -18.51 -33.83
CA THR A 845 8.70 -18.10 -33.75
C THR A 845 7.88 -19.04 -32.86
N PRO A 846 7.19 -18.54 -31.82
CA PRO A 846 6.39 -19.39 -30.94
C PRO A 846 5.27 -20.13 -31.68
N ARG A 847 5.19 -21.45 -31.54
CA ARG A 847 4.05 -22.24 -32.04
C ARG A 847 2.79 -21.80 -31.29
N GLY A 848 1.76 -21.37 -32.03
CA GLY A 848 0.46 -21.03 -31.43
C GLY A 848 -0.13 -22.22 -30.66
N ARG A 849 -0.68 -21.99 -29.46
CA ARG A 849 -1.32 -23.03 -28.61
C ARG A 849 -2.53 -23.64 -29.32
N ARG A 850 -2.31 -24.69 -30.13
CA ARG A 850 -3.34 -25.60 -30.65
C ARG A 850 -3.47 -26.78 -29.70
N GLY A 851 -4.61 -26.87 -29.02
CA GLY A 851 -4.97 -27.97 -28.13
C GLY A 851 -6.45 -27.86 -27.77
N ALA A 852 -7.06 -28.97 -27.34
CA ALA A 852 -8.44 -28.95 -26.86
C ALA A 852 -8.55 -28.01 -25.65
N ARG A 853 -9.51 -27.08 -25.69
CA ARG A 853 -9.79 -26.21 -24.54
C ARG A 853 -10.48 -27.06 -23.46
N PRO A 854 -9.96 -27.11 -22.22
CA PRO A 854 -10.59 -27.88 -21.15
C PRO A 854 -11.93 -27.27 -20.76
N ASP A 855 -12.83 -28.08 -20.21
CA ASP A 855 -14.13 -27.65 -19.70
C ASP A 855 -13.96 -26.45 -18.72
N PRO A 856 -14.54 -25.27 -18.99
CA PRO A 856 -14.43 -24.10 -18.12
C PRO A 856 -15.07 -24.32 -16.74
N ARG A 857 -15.91 -25.35 -16.56
CA ARG A 857 -16.46 -25.74 -15.24
C ARG A 857 -15.40 -26.35 -14.33
N ARG A 858 -14.39 -27.05 -14.88
CA ARG A 858 -13.29 -27.70 -14.14
C ARG A 858 -11.96 -26.98 -14.39
N VAL A 859 -11.77 -25.91 -13.64
CA VAL A 859 -10.64 -24.99 -13.76
C VAL A 859 -9.36 -25.62 -13.20
N ARG A 860 -8.56 -26.23 -14.07
CA ARG A 860 -7.14 -26.48 -13.81
C ARG A 860 -6.32 -25.18 -13.92
N LEU A 861 -5.38 -24.98 -13.02
CA LEU A 861 -4.44 -23.85 -12.99
C LEU A 861 -3.00 -24.37 -12.90
N GLN A 862 -2.12 -23.85 -13.75
CA GLN A 862 -0.67 -24.02 -13.62
C GLN A 862 -0.06 -22.89 -12.77
N PRO A 863 1.19 -23.04 -12.27
CA PRO A 863 1.92 -21.96 -11.60
C PRO A 863 1.87 -20.60 -12.32
N MET A 864 1.66 -19.53 -11.54
CA MET A 864 1.39 -18.14 -11.94
C MET A 864 0.15 -17.85 -12.82
N GLU A 865 -0.57 -18.84 -13.34
CA GLU A 865 -1.75 -18.57 -14.18
C GLU A 865 -2.84 -17.84 -13.39
N ILE A 866 -3.48 -16.85 -14.04
CA ILE A 866 -4.80 -16.31 -13.66
C ILE A 866 -5.76 -16.79 -14.75
N ARG A 867 -6.92 -17.30 -14.36
CA ARG A 867 -8.02 -17.58 -15.29
C ARG A 867 -9.27 -16.81 -14.88
N THR A 868 -9.93 -16.21 -15.86
CA THR A 868 -11.08 -15.29 -15.68
C THR A 868 -12.31 -15.90 -16.32
N PHE A 869 -13.44 -15.89 -15.62
CA PHE A 869 -14.67 -16.53 -16.05
C PHE A 869 -15.85 -15.61 -15.84
N LEU A 870 -16.72 -15.50 -16.84
CA LEU A 870 -18.07 -14.98 -16.68
C LEU A 870 -19.00 -16.19 -16.44
N ALA A 871 -19.64 -16.23 -15.28
CA ALA A 871 -20.50 -17.33 -14.86
C ALA A 871 -21.95 -16.86 -14.75
N SER A 872 -22.89 -17.61 -15.34
CA SER A 872 -24.32 -17.43 -15.06
C SER A 872 -24.67 -18.12 -13.75
N VAL A 873 -25.42 -17.44 -12.88
CA VAL A 873 -25.76 -17.93 -11.53
C VAL A 873 -27.27 -17.89 -11.28
N ARG A 874 -27.77 -18.88 -10.57
CA ARG A 874 -29.12 -18.91 -10.01
C ARG A 874 -29.04 -18.91 -8.49
N TYR A 875 -29.45 -17.81 -7.87
CA TYR A 875 -29.68 -17.72 -6.43
C TYR A 875 -30.80 -18.69 -6.00
N ARG A 876 -30.75 -19.16 -4.76
CA ARG A 876 -31.92 -19.82 -4.15
C ARG A 876 -32.96 -18.74 -3.85
N GLY A 877 -34.23 -19.01 -4.12
CA GLY A 877 -35.29 -18.00 -3.97
C GLY A 877 -35.46 -17.58 -2.51
N LEU A 878 -35.32 -16.29 -2.21
CA LEU A 878 -35.54 -15.68 -0.88
C LEU A 878 -37.04 -15.60 -0.51
N GLY A 879 -37.81 -16.63 -0.88
CA GLY A 879 -39.28 -16.66 -0.75
C GLY A 879 -39.92 -18.05 -0.92
N GLU A 880 -39.17 -19.07 -1.34
CA GLU A 880 -39.60 -20.48 -1.28
C GLU A 880 -38.82 -21.17 -0.17
N GLY A 881 -39.40 -21.18 1.03
CA GLY A 881 -38.80 -21.86 2.18
C GLY A 881 -39.02 -23.37 2.13
N PRO A 882 -37.96 -24.20 2.23
CA PRO A 882 -38.04 -25.29 3.20
C PRO A 882 -38.16 -24.67 4.62
N GLY A 883 -38.57 -25.47 5.61
CA GLY A 883 -38.42 -25.07 7.00
C GLY A 883 -36.97 -24.70 7.32
N GLY A 884 -36.77 -23.67 8.15
CA GLY A 884 -35.43 -23.28 8.59
C GLY A 884 -34.78 -24.35 9.48
N PRO A 885 -33.44 -24.34 9.60
CA PRO A 885 -32.77 -24.90 10.77
C PRO A 885 -33.03 -24.03 12.02
#